data_AF-A0A2L2YJY9-F1
#
_entry.id   AF-A0A2L2YJY9-F1
#
_cell.length_a   1.000
_cell.length_b   1.000
_cell.length_c   1.000
_cell.angle_alpha   90.00
_cell.angle_beta   90.00
_cell.angle_gamma   90.00
#
_symmetry.space_group_name_H-M   'P 1'
#
loop_
_entity.id
_entity.type
_entity.pdbx_description
1 polymer ?
#
loop_
_entity_poly.entity_id
_entity_poly.type
_entity_poly.pdbx_seq_one_letter_code
_entity_poly.pdbx_strand_id
1 'polypeptide(L)'
;KSFQEIIEGIKSACNKNDIQKAIALADKYIPISTPDVKADIFRTLFINIIKCFKSSNLNPKSERNDTALGDINKILVENNLYQSDVCSMIIYESFASELCISFTTKVFLHCMENQITLSEESILKYAEFLKHKGDATNILTFLIPVGNINYFRIPDILFQELLEACAYDKSISPKDFTKLCEIISDINSVTLEDAFLKGFFRNCIENEQWFQINRMFCSCAENGRHGILKNLYFALAFPLNEAGDCYEKFIASVFNSPSDLPAQVMVLVAHFGISLLLETYTNNELDSSLPILYLLHKYDINYWEVHLPLTFSDTNGVIKLYPHSVEGYVLRETVIHAAIDIFLHFKRPQDAFSVFQVFFNDELSDIKTLESRGDIFMERYLLLMKITGILRTTNQLGEGLKALYMLLSMEEKDVTFEEDAAFIKEFRTLYSMYLTDLLNEERIDEALDLFEKKCGPIKENLNLNIYACVRRGLLLSYAEKGLIDKAKKQFRIGYIKNNYPKLDENPKQPFCYWIKTFWTKYEIKFALEMFFEELHPILLTKNTPGSRGCFKIWLQLRNNALENNSVTCLVKVPSDVESAYLRTREALQSIDSDLEKSGIERKKKRERLKCLELPPEAFYQYWKKKFCPPLGKSVNKGFVVNCKQRISFGITEPEKRAQDFERITLFLLRRVQLKYRDLTPDAQHQKASELAVSFIRINQVMDKLDRRTMKLLHDFAEKCL
;
A
#
# COMPACT_ATOMS: atom_id res chain seq x y z
N LYS A 1 -45.83 -77.56 -16.04
CA LYS A 1 -46.67 -76.37 -15.81
C LYS A 1 -46.26 -75.31 -16.80
N SER A 2 -47.21 -74.57 -17.36
CA SER A 2 -46.88 -73.38 -18.16
C SER A 2 -46.25 -72.31 -17.25
N PHE A 3 -45.48 -71.37 -17.81
CA PHE A 3 -44.92 -70.23 -17.07
C PHE A 3 -46.02 -69.46 -16.31
N GLN A 4 -47.17 -69.23 -16.94
CA GLN A 4 -48.32 -68.57 -16.32
C GLN A 4 -48.87 -69.34 -15.11
N GLU A 5 -48.98 -70.66 -15.19
CA GLU A 5 -49.43 -71.50 -14.06
C GLU A 5 -48.47 -71.42 -12.86
N ILE A 6 -47.19 -71.19 -13.10
CA ILE A 6 -46.18 -71.02 -12.04
C ILE A 6 -46.36 -69.64 -11.39
N ILE A 7 -46.46 -68.57 -12.18
CA ILE A 7 -46.69 -67.20 -11.71
C ILE A 7 -48.01 -67.09 -10.93
N GLU A 8 -49.10 -67.65 -11.44
CA GLU A 8 -50.40 -67.70 -10.76
C GLU A 8 -50.35 -68.56 -9.49
N GLY A 9 -49.62 -69.67 -9.53
CA GLY A 9 -49.40 -70.52 -8.36
C GLY A 9 -48.72 -69.78 -7.22
N ILE A 10 -47.68 -69.00 -7.53
CA ILE A 10 -46.97 -68.14 -6.57
C ILE A 10 -47.90 -67.06 -6.03
N LYS A 11 -48.59 -66.31 -6.90
CA LYS A 11 -49.54 -65.26 -6.48
C LYS A 11 -50.67 -65.81 -5.60
N SER A 12 -51.23 -66.97 -5.96
CA SER A 12 -52.30 -67.63 -5.20
C SER A 12 -51.84 -68.10 -3.82
N ALA A 13 -50.62 -68.64 -3.72
CA ALA A 13 -50.02 -69.04 -2.45
C ALA A 13 -49.79 -67.83 -1.53
N CYS A 14 -49.21 -66.75 -2.07
CA CYS A 14 -49.01 -65.50 -1.32
C CYS A 14 -50.33 -64.85 -0.89
N ASN A 15 -51.37 -64.82 -1.75
CA ASN A 15 -52.70 -64.30 -1.37
C ASN A 15 -53.33 -65.07 -0.20
N LYS A 16 -52.94 -66.33 0.00
CA LYS A 16 -53.36 -67.17 1.14
C LYS A 16 -52.40 -67.10 2.33
N ASN A 17 -51.40 -66.21 2.29
CA ASN A 17 -50.30 -66.10 3.25
C ASN A 17 -49.48 -67.39 3.43
N ASP A 18 -49.41 -68.24 2.40
CA ASP A 18 -48.62 -69.47 2.39
C ASP A 18 -47.26 -69.25 1.69
N ILE A 19 -46.39 -68.50 2.38
CA ILE A 19 -45.08 -68.06 1.87
C ILE A 19 -44.18 -69.27 1.51
N GLN A 20 -44.18 -70.31 2.35
CA GLN A 20 -43.32 -71.48 2.15
C GLN A 20 -43.72 -72.30 0.91
N LYS A 21 -45.02 -72.39 0.61
CA LYS A 21 -45.48 -73.00 -0.64
C LYS A 21 -45.10 -72.17 -1.87
N ALA A 22 -45.10 -70.84 -1.77
CA ALA A 22 -44.63 -69.97 -2.85
C ALA A 22 -43.13 -70.15 -3.11
N ILE A 23 -42.31 -70.18 -2.05
CA ILE A 23 -40.86 -70.44 -2.11
C ILE A 23 -40.58 -71.81 -2.73
N ALA A 24 -41.23 -72.88 -2.24
CA ALA A 24 -41.05 -74.23 -2.77
C ALA A 24 -41.45 -74.36 -4.25
N LEU A 25 -42.46 -73.59 -4.70
CA LEU A 25 -42.79 -73.51 -6.12
C LEU A 25 -41.68 -72.84 -6.91
N ALA A 26 -41.15 -71.71 -6.46
CA ALA A 26 -40.07 -71.02 -7.15
C ALA A 26 -38.78 -71.84 -7.18
N ASP A 27 -38.37 -72.41 -6.04
CA ASP A 27 -37.17 -73.25 -5.90
C ASP A 27 -37.19 -74.47 -6.83
N LYS A 28 -38.37 -75.05 -7.06
CA LYS A 28 -38.55 -76.16 -8.00
C LYS A 28 -38.36 -75.77 -9.47
N TYR A 29 -38.77 -74.56 -9.87
CA TYR A 29 -38.87 -74.18 -11.28
C TYR A 29 -37.79 -73.22 -11.76
N ILE A 30 -37.14 -72.47 -10.88
CA ILE A 30 -36.03 -71.58 -11.24
C ILE A 30 -34.84 -72.36 -11.83
N PRO A 31 -34.35 -73.47 -11.24
CA PRO A 31 -33.15 -74.16 -11.75
C PRO A 31 -33.28 -74.65 -13.20
N ILE A 32 -34.49 -75.04 -13.60
CA ILE A 32 -34.81 -75.64 -14.92
C ILE A 32 -35.30 -74.64 -15.97
N SER A 33 -35.36 -73.34 -15.63
CA SER A 33 -35.89 -72.28 -16.52
C SER A 33 -34.79 -71.56 -17.30
N THR A 34 -35.14 -70.87 -18.38
CA THR A 34 -34.22 -69.97 -19.10
C THR A 34 -33.91 -68.71 -18.26
N PRO A 35 -32.77 -68.03 -18.47
CA PRO A 35 -32.36 -66.88 -17.64
C PRO A 35 -33.44 -65.82 -17.41
N ASP A 36 -34.13 -65.37 -18.47
CA ASP A 36 -35.20 -64.36 -18.36
C ASP A 36 -36.38 -64.87 -17.52
N VAL A 37 -36.76 -66.14 -17.72
CA VAL A 37 -37.85 -66.79 -16.98
C VAL A 37 -37.47 -66.99 -15.52
N LYS A 38 -36.20 -67.28 -15.21
CA LYS A 38 -35.71 -67.37 -13.82
C LYS A 38 -35.91 -66.04 -13.10
N ALA A 39 -35.48 -64.95 -13.73
CA ALA A 39 -35.59 -63.60 -13.18
C ALA A 39 -37.05 -63.21 -12.95
N ASP A 40 -37.96 -63.53 -13.88
CA ASP A 40 -39.38 -63.20 -13.74
C ASP A 40 -40.11 -64.04 -12.68
N ILE A 41 -39.78 -65.33 -12.56
CA ILE A 41 -40.30 -66.17 -11.47
C ILE A 41 -39.82 -65.61 -10.12
N PHE A 42 -38.55 -65.25 -10.02
CA PHE A 42 -37.97 -64.67 -8.80
C PHE A 42 -38.58 -63.30 -8.45
N ARG A 43 -38.72 -62.38 -9.43
CA ARG A 43 -39.40 -61.08 -9.22
C ARG A 43 -40.81 -61.26 -8.70
N THR A 44 -41.55 -62.16 -9.32
CA THR A 44 -42.93 -62.46 -8.90
C THR A 44 -42.94 -63.01 -7.47
N LEU A 45 -42.06 -63.96 -7.15
CA LEU A 45 -41.94 -64.48 -5.79
C LEU A 45 -41.67 -63.36 -4.79
N PHE A 46 -40.62 -62.57 -5.03
CA PHE A 46 -40.15 -61.54 -4.12
C PHE A 46 -41.22 -60.47 -3.86
N ILE A 47 -41.77 -59.85 -4.92
CA ILE A 47 -42.79 -58.80 -4.80
C ILE A 47 -44.00 -59.29 -4.00
N ASN A 48 -44.46 -60.52 -4.25
CA ASN A 48 -45.64 -61.04 -3.57
C ASN A 48 -45.36 -61.42 -2.10
N ILE A 49 -44.16 -61.90 -1.78
CA ILE A 49 -43.76 -62.14 -0.39
C ILE A 49 -43.65 -60.83 0.38
N ILE A 50 -43.05 -59.79 -0.21
CA ILE A 50 -42.99 -58.45 0.39
C ILE A 50 -44.40 -57.89 0.64
N LYS A 51 -45.34 -58.10 -0.28
CA LYS A 51 -46.76 -57.72 -0.06
C LYS A 51 -47.39 -58.46 1.11
N CYS A 52 -47.09 -59.76 1.29
CA CYS A 52 -47.53 -60.52 2.46
C CYS A 52 -46.97 -59.95 3.76
N PHE A 53 -45.68 -59.58 3.78
CA PHE A 53 -45.07 -58.95 4.95
C PHE A 53 -45.68 -57.58 5.28
N LYS A 54 -46.15 -56.82 4.29
CA LYS A 54 -46.81 -55.52 4.49
C LYS A 54 -48.27 -55.65 4.95
N SER A 55 -49.02 -56.63 4.42
CA SER A 55 -50.47 -56.75 4.62
C SER A 55 -50.87 -57.40 5.94
N SER A 56 -49.92 -57.94 6.67
CA SER A 56 -50.19 -58.76 7.83
C SER A 56 -49.76 -58.04 9.11
N ASN A 57 -50.63 -58.05 10.13
CA ASN A 57 -50.31 -57.66 11.51
C ASN A 57 -49.34 -58.69 12.16
N LEU A 58 -48.39 -59.22 11.38
CA LEU A 58 -47.43 -60.21 11.84
C LEU A 58 -46.46 -59.55 12.81
N ASN A 59 -46.23 -60.24 13.91
CA ASN A 59 -45.26 -59.83 14.91
C ASN A 59 -43.88 -59.70 14.22
N PRO A 60 -43.20 -58.54 14.27
CA PRO A 60 -42.00 -58.25 13.47
C PRO A 60 -40.76 -59.09 13.86
N LYS A 61 -40.90 -60.09 14.73
CA LYS A 61 -39.83 -60.99 15.20
C LYS A 61 -40.29 -62.45 15.23
N SER A 62 -40.75 -62.99 14.10
CA SER A 62 -41.05 -64.42 13.99
C SER A 62 -39.96 -65.13 13.19
N GLU A 63 -39.40 -66.22 13.72
CA GLU A 63 -38.39 -67.08 13.05
C GLU A 63 -38.82 -67.51 11.62
N ARG A 64 -40.13 -67.55 11.37
CA ARG A 64 -40.72 -67.88 10.08
C ARG A 64 -40.37 -66.87 8.98
N ASN A 65 -40.26 -65.58 9.30
CA ASN A 65 -39.92 -64.54 8.33
C ASN A 65 -38.43 -64.57 8.00
N ASP A 66 -37.57 -64.77 9.00
CA ASP A 66 -36.13 -64.92 8.81
C ASP A 66 -35.80 -66.16 7.99
N THR A 67 -36.51 -67.27 8.24
CA THR A 67 -36.39 -68.50 7.44
C THR A 67 -36.76 -68.24 5.98
N ALA A 68 -37.89 -67.55 5.74
CA ALA A 68 -38.32 -67.22 4.38
C ALA A 68 -37.32 -66.31 3.63
N LEU A 69 -36.76 -65.29 4.30
CA LEU A 69 -35.71 -64.46 3.70
C LEU A 69 -34.42 -65.25 3.46
N GLY A 70 -34.07 -66.18 4.36
CA GLY A 70 -32.95 -67.10 4.19
C GLY A 70 -33.12 -68.01 2.96
N ASP A 71 -34.31 -68.57 2.77
CA ASP A 71 -34.64 -69.41 1.62
C ASP A 71 -34.63 -68.61 0.31
N ILE A 72 -35.14 -67.38 0.31
CA ILE A 72 -35.06 -66.47 -0.85
C ILE A 72 -33.59 -66.15 -1.19
N ASN A 73 -32.77 -65.86 -0.18
CA ASN A 73 -31.34 -65.60 -0.37
C ASN A 73 -30.63 -66.82 -0.97
N LYS A 74 -30.99 -68.02 -0.51
CA LYS A 74 -30.46 -69.27 -1.06
C LYS A 74 -30.81 -69.40 -2.55
N ILE A 75 -32.07 -69.17 -2.93
CA ILE A 75 -32.51 -69.18 -4.33
C ILE A 75 -31.70 -68.16 -5.16
N LEU A 76 -31.52 -66.94 -4.64
CA LEU A 76 -30.78 -65.86 -5.31
C LEU A 76 -29.32 -66.27 -5.60
N VAL A 77 -28.63 -66.82 -4.60
CA VAL A 77 -27.22 -67.25 -4.67
C VAL A 77 -27.04 -68.47 -5.57
N GLU A 78 -27.79 -69.54 -5.32
CA GLU A 78 -27.61 -70.84 -6.01
C GLU A 78 -27.95 -70.74 -7.51
N ASN A 79 -28.76 -69.76 -7.92
CA ASN A 79 -29.18 -69.58 -9.30
C ASN A 79 -28.52 -68.38 -10.00
N ASN A 80 -27.51 -67.75 -9.38
CA ASN A 80 -26.76 -66.61 -9.93
C ASN A 80 -27.68 -65.48 -10.45
N LEU A 81 -28.62 -65.05 -9.62
CA LEU A 81 -29.65 -64.06 -9.96
C LEU A 81 -29.27 -62.62 -9.55
N TYR A 82 -27.99 -62.37 -9.27
CA TYR A 82 -27.46 -61.03 -8.99
C TYR A 82 -27.30 -60.21 -10.28
N GLN A 83 -28.41 -59.99 -10.97
CA GLN A 83 -28.50 -59.15 -12.17
C GLN A 83 -29.01 -57.76 -11.79
N SER A 84 -28.60 -56.75 -12.56
CA SER A 84 -28.90 -55.33 -12.30
C SER A 84 -30.38 -55.06 -12.01
N ASP A 85 -31.27 -55.60 -12.83
CA ASP A 85 -32.72 -55.41 -12.76
C ASP A 85 -33.38 -56.15 -11.58
N VAL A 86 -32.91 -57.36 -11.26
CA VAL A 86 -33.35 -58.14 -10.08
C VAL A 86 -32.90 -57.46 -8.79
N CYS A 87 -31.64 -57.07 -8.69
CA CYS A 87 -31.09 -56.38 -7.52
C CYS A 87 -31.76 -55.02 -7.28
N SER A 88 -31.99 -54.26 -8.35
CA SER A 88 -32.73 -52.99 -8.30
C SER A 88 -34.14 -53.19 -7.75
N MET A 89 -34.89 -54.18 -8.27
CA MET A 89 -36.23 -54.50 -7.79
C MET A 89 -36.24 -54.91 -6.30
N ILE A 90 -35.27 -55.73 -5.88
CA ILE A 90 -35.14 -56.13 -4.46
C ILE A 90 -35.01 -54.88 -3.58
N ILE A 91 -34.07 -54.00 -3.92
CA ILE A 91 -33.78 -52.79 -3.15
C ILE A 91 -35.01 -51.86 -3.10
N TYR A 92 -35.64 -51.63 -4.24
CA TYR A 92 -36.83 -50.77 -4.33
C TYR A 92 -38.00 -51.27 -3.47
N GLU A 93 -38.32 -52.56 -3.55
CA GLU A 93 -39.51 -53.12 -2.89
C GLU A 93 -39.34 -53.33 -1.38
N SER A 94 -38.10 -53.59 -0.94
CA SER A 94 -37.81 -54.05 0.42
C SER A 94 -37.91 -52.97 1.49
N PHE A 95 -37.60 -51.71 1.18
CA PHE A 95 -37.58 -50.64 2.20
C PHE A 95 -38.96 -50.24 2.74
N ALA A 96 -40.02 -50.75 2.13
CA ALA A 96 -41.36 -50.60 2.68
C ALA A 96 -41.71 -51.66 3.75
N SER A 97 -40.75 -52.46 4.23
CA SER A 97 -40.90 -53.37 5.37
C SER A 97 -39.62 -53.42 6.23
N GLU A 98 -39.74 -53.19 7.54
CA GLU A 98 -38.60 -53.24 8.47
C GLU A 98 -37.95 -54.64 8.55
N LEU A 99 -38.71 -55.70 8.25
CA LEU A 99 -38.24 -57.08 8.23
C LEU A 99 -37.13 -57.32 7.17
N CYS A 100 -37.13 -56.54 6.10
CA CYS A 100 -36.28 -56.80 4.94
C CYS A 100 -34.98 -55.98 4.95
N ILE A 101 -34.78 -55.09 5.93
CA ILE A 101 -33.65 -54.16 5.96
C ILE A 101 -32.30 -54.89 5.93
N SER A 102 -32.11 -55.89 6.80
CA SER A 102 -30.85 -56.66 6.89
C SER A 102 -30.54 -57.42 5.60
N PHE A 103 -31.56 -58.04 5.00
CA PHE A 103 -31.43 -58.73 3.72
C PHE A 103 -31.07 -57.76 2.58
N THR A 104 -31.76 -56.62 2.50
CA THR A 104 -31.55 -55.60 1.46
C THR A 104 -30.15 -54.99 1.53
N THR A 105 -29.68 -54.70 2.75
CA THR A 105 -28.33 -54.17 2.99
C THR A 105 -27.27 -55.14 2.48
N LYS A 106 -27.43 -56.45 2.72
CA LYS A 106 -26.53 -57.48 2.19
C LYS A 106 -26.52 -57.53 0.66
N VAL A 107 -27.71 -57.48 0.04
CA VAL A 107 -27.82 -57.47 -1.42
C VAL A 107 -27.15 -56.23 -2.00
N PHE A 108 -27.36 -55.06 -1.41
CA PHE A 108 -26.71 -53.82 -1.82
C PHE A 108 -25.18 -53.91 -1.72
N LEU A 109 -24.64 -54.33 -0.56
CA LEU A 109 -23.19 -54.48 -0.38
C LEU A 109 -22.58 -55.44 -1.41
N HIS A 110 -23.25 -56.57 -1.68
CA HIS A 110 -22.82 -57.50 -2.71
C HIS A 110 -22.80 -56.87 -4.12
N CYS A 111 -23.82 -56.06 -4.45
CA CYS A 111 -23.86 -55.34 -5.72
C CYS A 111 -22.68 -54.38 -5.83
N MET A 112 -22.36 -53.67 -4.75
CA MET A 112 -21.25 -52.72 -4.73
C MET A 112 -19.89 -53.44 -4.85
N GLU A 113 -19.66 -54.52 -4.10
CA GLU A 113 -18.42 -55.32 -4.14
C GLU A 113 -18.16 -55.91 -5.54
N ASN A 114 -19.22 -56.28 -6.26
CA ASN A 114 -19.14 -56.90 -7.58
C ASN A 114 -19.41 -55.92 -8.74
N GLN A 115 -19.48 -54.61 -8.46
CA GLN A 115 -19.73 -53.55 -9.45
C GLN A 115 -21.01 -53.76 -10.29
N ILE A 116 -22.06 -54.34 -9.69
CA ILE A 116 -23.36 -54.52 -10.33
C ILE A 116 -24.10 -53.18 -10.30
N THR A 117 -24.45 -52.68 -11.49
CA THR A 117 -25.18 -51.43 -11.66
C THR A 117 -26.60 -51.54 -11.11
N LEU A 118 -27.04 -50.56 -10.31
CA LEU A 118 -28.41 -50.46 -9.80
C LEU A 118 -29.17 -49.36 -10.55
N SER A 119 -30.50 -49.42 -10.57
CA SER A 119 -31.33 -48.34 -11.12
C SER A 119 -31.37 -47.13 -10.18
N GLU A 120 -31.53 -45.93 -10.77
CA GLU A 120 -31.62 -44.67 -10.01
C GLU A 120 -32.74 -44.70 -8.97
N GLU A 121 -33.93 -45.18 -9.35
CA GLU A 121 -35.09 -45.29 -8.46
C GLU A 121 -34.80 -46.14 -7.22
N SER A 122 -34.00 -47.20 -7.36
CA SER A 122 -33.64 -48.10 -6.26
C SER A 122 -32.67 -47.43 -5.29
N ILE A 123 -31.69 -46.71 -5.84
CA ILE A 123 -30.73 -45.91 -5.05
C ILE A 123 -31.47 -44.81 -4.28
N LEU A 124 -32.38 -44.09 -4.94
CA LEU A 124 -33.19 -43.06 -4.30
C LEU A 124 -34.11 -43.63 -3.22
N LYS A 125 -34.67 -44.84 -3.42
CA LYS A 125 -35.51 -45.49 -2.40
C LYS A 125 -34.72 -45.90 -1.16
N TYR A 126 -33.50 -46.41 -1.34
CA TYR A 126 -32.60 -46.66 -0.21
C TYR A 126 -32.22 -45.34 0.47
N ALA A 127 -31.94 -44.30 -0.31
CA ALA A 127 -31.60 -43.00 0.24
C ALA A 127 -32.73 -42.42 1.12
N GLU A 128 -33.98 -42.50 0.66
CA GLU A 128 -35.16 -42.07 1.42
C GLU A 128 -35.33 -42.86 2.72
N PHE A 129 -35.09 -44.18 2.69
CA PHE A 129 -35.11 -45.00 3.90
C PHE A 129 -34.04 -44.57 4.91
N LEU A 130 -32.80 -44.39 4.45
CA LEU A 130 -31.68 -43.98 5.31
C LEU A 130 -31.89 -42.60 5.91
N LYS A 131 -32.56 -41.68 5.20
CA LYS A 131 -32.92 -40.37 5.73
C LYS A 131 -33.74 -40.48 7.02
N HIS A 132 -34.67 -41.42 7.07
CA HIS A 132 -35.60 -41.54 8.20
C HIS A 132 -35.13 -42.45 9.33
N LYS A 133 -34.19 -43.37 9.05
CA LYS A 133 -33.86 -44.49 9.94
C LYS A 133 -32.35 -44.77 10.06
N GLY A 134 -31.51 -44.14 9.24
CA GLY A 134 -30.07 -44.35 9.23
C GLY A 134 -29.35 -43.48 10.27
N ASP A 135 -28.29 -44.02 10.86
CA ASP A 135 -27.27 -43.24 11.56
C ASP A 135 -26.17 -42.79 10.58
N ALA A 136 -25.26 -41.93 11.03
CA ALA A 136 -24.17 -41.40 10.18
C ALA A 136 -23.30 -42.53 9.57
N THR A 137 -23.05 -43.61 10.32
CA THR A 137 -22.25 -44.75 9.87
C THR A 137 -22.94 -45.52 8.73
N ASN A 138 -24.25 -45.76 8.84
CA ASN A 138 -25.03 -46.44 7.82
C ASN A 138 -25.16 -45.58 6.56
N ILE A 139 -25.33 -44.26 6.71
CA ILE A 139 -25.35 -43.31 5.59
C ILE A 139 -23.99 -43.33 4.88
N LEU A 140 -22.86 -43.28 5.60
CA LEU A 140 -21.53 -43.36 5.01
C LEU A 140 -21.27 -44.68 4.28
N THR A 141 -21.69 -45.80 4.88
CA THR A 141 -21.54 -47.13 4.28
C THR A 141 -22.31 -47.25 2.97
N PHE A 142 -23.41 -46.50 2.82
CA PHE A 142 -24.17 -46.39 1.58
C PHE A 142 -23.55 -45.39 0.58
N LEU A 143 -23.11 -44.22 1.03
CA LEU A 143 -22.64 -43.15 0.15
C LEU A 143 -21.27 -43.44 -0.49
N ILE A 144 -20.34 -44.07 0.24
CA ILE A 144 -18.97 -44.35 -0.28
C ILE A 144 -19.03 -45.19 -1.56
N PRO A 145 -19.71 -46.36 -1.58
CA PRO A 145 -19.74 -47.18 -2.79
C PRO A 145 -20.54 -46.54 -3.93
N VAL A 146 -21.60 -45.80 -3.62
CA VAL A 146 -22.41 -45.09 -4.63
C VAL A 146 -21.60 -43.99 -5.32
N GLY A 147 -20.79 -43.24 -4.57
CA GLY A 147 -19.91 -42.21 -5.12
C GLY A 147 -18.82 -42.76 -6.06
N ASN A 148 -18.27 -43.94 -5.74
CA ASN A 148 -17.21 -44.57 -6.54
C ASN A 148 -17.69 -45.14 -7.89
N ILE A 149 -19.00 -45.36 -8.04
CA ILE A 149 -19.60 -45.80 -9.30
C ILE A 149 -19.98 -44.53 -10.08
N ASN A 150 -19.10 -44.11 -10.99
CA ASN A 150 -19.08 -42.87 -11.80
C ASN A 150 -20.37 -42.46 -12.57
N TYR A 151 -21.52 -43.09 -12.33
CA TYR A 151 -22.75 -42.88 -13.08
C TYR A 151 -23.93 -42.32 -12.25
N PHE A 152 -23.81 -42.18 -10.92
CA PHE A 152 -24.90 -41.67 -10.09
C PHE A 152 -24.55 -40.38 -9.33
N ARG A 153 -25.50 -39.44 -9.33
CA ARG A 153 -25.46 -38.27 -8.46
C ARG A 153 -25.70 -38.74 -7.03
N ILE A 154 -24.77 -38.42 -6.13
CA ILE A 154 -24.94 -38.66 -4.69
C ILE A 154 -26.25 -37.99 -4.22
N PRO A 155 -27.13 -38.69 -3.47
CA PRO A 155 -28.37 -38.10 -2.99
C PRO A 155 -28.09 -36.93 -2.03
N ASP A 156 -28.33 -35.70 -2.49
CA ASP A 156 -28.03 -34.46 -1.75
C ASP A 156 -28.64 -34.47 -0.33
N ILE A 157 -29.85 -35.01 -0.20
CA ILE A 157 -30.59 -35.08 1.07
C ILE A 157 -29.83 -35.90 2.12
N LEU A 158 -29.29 -37.06 1.75
CA LEU A 158 -28.53 -37.88 2.70
C LEU A 158 -27.21 -37.25 3.08
N PHE A 159 -26.62 -36.56 2.12
CA PHE A 159 -25.37 -35.87 2.35
C PHE A 159 -25.56 -34.66 3.27
N GLN A 160 -26.66 -33.93 3.16
CA GLN A 160 -27.07 -32.90 4.13
C GLN A 160 -27.24 -33.48 5.53
N GLU A 161 -28.01 -34.55 5.69
CA GLU A 161 -28.21 -35.24 6.97
C GLU A 161 -26.88 -35.69 7.57
N LEU A 162 -25.93 -36.13 6.73
CA LEU A 162 -24.61 -36.51 7.19
C LEU A 162 -23.76 -35.31 7.63
N LEU A 163 -23.78 -34.20 6.89
CA LEU A 163 -23.10 -32.97 7.29
C LEU A 163 -23.67 -32.42 8.62
N GLU A 164 -24.99 -32.46 8.80
CA GLU A 164 -25.65 -32.09 10.05
C GLU A 164 -25.28 -33.05 11.18
N ALA A 165 -25.32 -34.37 10.94
CA ALA A 165 -24.90 -35.35 11.93
C ALA A 165 -23.43 -35.13 12.32
N CYS A 166 -22.54 -34.81 11.38
CA CYS A 166 -21.15 -34.47 11.68
C CYS A 166 -20.99 -33.12 12.40
N ALA A 167 -21.92 -32.18 12.16
CA ALA A 167 -21.92 -30.89 12.82
C ALA A 167 -22.42 -30.97 14.28
N TYR A 168 -23.26 -31.95 14.63
CA TYR A 168 -23.92 -31.96 15.94
C TYR A 168 -23.71 -33.24 16.76
N ASP A 169 -23.34 -34.35 16.13
CA ASP A 169 -23.16 -35.64 16.80
C ASP A 169 -21.67 -35.98 17.00
N LYS A 170 -21.25 -36.03 18.26
CA LYS A 170 -19.89 -36.42 18.67
C LYS A 170 -19.62 -37.93 18.50
N SER A 171 -20.60 -38.71 18.03
CA SER A 171 -20.50 -40.16 17.88
C SER A 171 -19.71 -40.63 16.65
N ILE A 172 -19.39 -39.73 15.71
CA ILE A 172 -18.72 -40.11 14.46
C ILE A 172 -17.24 -40.39 14.73
N SER A 173 -16.81 -41.59 14.34
CA SER A 173 -15.42 -41.98 14.52
C SER A 173 -14.48 -41.16 13.60
N PRO A 174 -13.23 -40.88 14.02
CA PRO A 174 -12.25 -40.19 13.16
C PRO A 174 -12.02 -40.87 11.80
N LYS A 175 -12.24 -42.19 11.74
CA LYS A 175 -12.14 -43.00 10.52
C LYS A 175 -13.31 -42.73 9.56
N ASP A 176 -14.51 -42.59 10.10
CA ASP A 176 -15.71 -42.31 9.32
C ASP A 176 -15.74 -40.85 8.86
N PHE A 177 -15.25 -39.94 9.69
CA PHE A 177 -15.02 -38.55 9.29
C PHE A 177 -13.96 -38.43 8.19
N THR A 178 -12.88 -39.20 8.26
CA THR A 178 -11.87 -39.26 7.18
C THR A 178 -12.50 -39.69 5.86
N LYS A 179 -13.30 -40.75 5.87
CA LYS A 179 -13.99 -41.23 4.67
C LYS A 179 -14.97 -40.20 4.12
N LEU A 180 -15.66 -39.46 5.00
CA LEU A 180 -16.50 -38.35 4.57
C LEU A 180 -15.69 -37.30 3.79
N CYS A 181 -14.51 -36.94 4.30
CA CYS A 181 -13.63 -35.96 3.65
C CYS A 181 -13.22 -36.40 2.24
N GLU A 182 -13.06 -37.71 2.01
CA GLU A 182 -12.75 -38.29 0.70
C GLU A 182 -13.93 -38.13 -0.26
N ILE A 183 -15.15 -38.52 0.15
CA ILE A 183 -16.37 -38.44 -0.67
C ILE A 183 -16.79 -37.00 -0.98
N ILE A 184 -16.54 -36.07 -0.05
CA ILE A 184 -16.85 -34.64 -0.20
C ILE A 184 -16.28 -34.08 -1.50
N SER A 185 -15.11 -34.56 -1.91
CA SER A 185 -14.44 -34.13 -3.13
C SER A 185 -15.03 -34.70 -4.42
N ASP A 186 -15.85 -35.76 -4.32
CA ASP A 186 -16.49 -36.43 -5.46
C ASP A 186 -17.91 -35.92 -5.72
N ILE A 187 -18.48 -35.15 -4.79
CA ILE A 187 -19.83 -34.62 -4.89
C ILE A 187 -19.88 -33.48 -5.91
N ASN A 188 -20.51 -33.76 -7.05
CA ASN A 188 -20.71 -32.83 -8.15
C ASN A 188 -22.04 -32.07 -8.01
N SER A 189 -22.35 -31.57 -6.82
CA SER A 189 -23.68 -31.04 -6.49
C SER A 189 -23.70 -29.52 -6.52
N VAL A 190 -24.36 -28.98 -7.55
CA VAL A 190 -24.75 -27.57 -7.68
C VAL A 190 -25.89 -27.20 -6.70
N THR A 191 -26.40 -28.16 -5.92
CA THR A 191 -27.63 -28.05 -5.11
C THR A 191 -27.41 -28.12 -3.60
N LEU A 192 -26.19 -28.39 -3.14
CA LEU A 192 -25.86 -28.26 -1.71
C LEU A 192 -25.94 -26.79 -1.31
N GLU A 193 -26.86 -26.47 -0.38
CA GLU A 193 -27.00 -25.10 0.09
C GLU A 193 -25.73 -24.68 0.85
N ASP A 194 -25.18 -23.51 0.47
CA ASP A 194 -24.00 -22.90 1.10
C ASP A 194 -24.14 -22.82 2.64
N ALA A 195 -25.36 -22.70 3.16
CA ALA A 195 -25.63 -22.65 4.59
C ALA A 195 -25.20 -23.93 5.34
N PHE A 196 -25.46 -25.12 4.79
CA PHE A 196 -25.10 -26.39 5.44
C PHE A 196 -23.59 -26.58 5.47
N LEU A 197 -22.90 -26.30 4.35
CA LEU A 197 -21.44 -26.40 4.28
C LEU A 197 -20.76 -25.41 5.23
N LYS A 198 -21.25 -24.16 5.31
CA LYS A 198 -20.75 -23.17 6.27
C LYS A 198 -20.94 -23.64 7.71
N GLY A 199 -22.12 -24.15 8.07
CA GLY A 199 -22.41 -24.67 9.41
C GLY A 199 -21.48 -25.83 9.79
N PHE A 200 -21.28 -26.77 8.87
CA PHE A 200 -20.36 -27.89 9.04
C PHE A 200 -18.91 -27.42 9.28
N PHE A 201 -18.37 -26.53 8.44
CA PHE A 201 -16.99 -26.05 8.60
C PHE A 201 -16.81 -25.26 9.90
N ARG A 202 -17.79 -24.45 10.30
CA ARG A 202 -17.75 -23.75 11.61
C ARG A 202 -17.67 -24.74 12.75
N ASN A 203 -18.51 -25.77 12.76
CA ASN A 203 -18.44 -26.79 13.81
C ASN A 203 -17.09 -27.54 13.81
N CYS A 204 -16.50 -27.79 12.63
CA CYS A 204 -15.17 -28.40 12.55
C CYS A 204 -14.09 -27.51 13.18
N ILE A 205 -14.16 -26.19 12.93
CA ILE A 205 -13.25 -25.19 13.52
C ILE A 205 -13.44 -25.13 15.03
N GLU A 206 -14.69 -25.02 15.51
CA GLU A 206 -15.02 -24.98 16.94
C GLU A 206 -14.57 -26.23 17.71
N ASN A 207 -14.54 -27.40 17.05
CA ASN A 207 -14.07 -28.66 17.62
C ASN A 207 -12.60 -28.99 17.28
N GLU A 208 -11.82 -28.02 16.78
CA GLU A 208 -10.38 -28.14 16.50
C GLU A 208 -10.02 -29.30 15.53
N GLN A 209 -10.90 -29.63 14.58
CA GLN A 209 -10.73 -30.73 13.60
C GLN A 209 -9.81 -30.34 12.42
N TRP A 210 -8.68 -29.69 12.70
CA TRP A 210 -7.81 -29.09 11.68
C TRP A 210 -7.19 -30.09 10.72
N PHE A 211 -6.81 -31.27 11.21
CA PHE A 211 -6.26 -32.33 10.36
C PHE A 211 -7.26 -32.76 9.27
N GLN A 212 -8.53 -32.84 9.63
CA GLN A 212 -9.59 -33.23 8.71
C GLN A 212 -9.97 -32.07 7.78
N ILE A 213 -9.98 -30.83 8.27
CA ILE A 213 -10.11 -29.63 7.43
C ILE A 213 -9.01 -29.60 6.35
N ASN A 214 -7.75 -29.86 6.72
CA ASN A 214 -6.65 -29.95 5.77
C ASN A 214 -6.89 -31.05 4.72
N ARG A 215 -7.27 -32.26 5.14
CA ARG A 215 -7.55 -33.35 4.20
C ARG A 215 -8.64 -33.00 3.19
N MET A 216 -9.75 -32.40 3.65
CA MET A 216 -10.81 -31.92 2.76
C MET A 216 -10.30 -30.84 1.81
N PHE A 217 -9.53 -29.88 2.34
CA PHE A 217 -8.96 -28.79 1.55
C PHE A 217 -8.07 -29.32 0.42
N CYS A 218 -7.12 -30.21 0.73
CA CYS A 218 -6.23 -30.81 -0.25
C CYS A 218 -7.02 -31.60 -1.31
N SER A 219 -7.94 -32.46 -0.88
CA SER A 219 -8.75 -33.27 -1.79
C SER A 219 -9.64 -32.41 -2.70
N CYS A 220 -10.30 -31.40 -2.15
CA CYS A 220 -11.12 -30.46 -2.94
C CYS A 220 -10.28 -29.61 -3.89
N ALA A 221 -9.06 -29.23 -3.50
CA ALA A 221 -8.12 -28.50 -4.33
C ALA A 221 -7.68 -29.33 -5.54
N GLU A 222 -7.27 -30.59 -5.33
CA GLU A 222 -6.87 -31.52 -6.38
C GLU A 222 -8.00 -31.81 -7.37
N ASN A 223 -9.22 -31.97 -6.86
CA ASN A 223 -10.41 -32.30 -7.67
C ASN A 223 -11.16 -31.06 -8.23
N GLY A 224 -10.62 -29.85 -8.06
CA GLY A 224 -11.21 -28.61 -8.61
C GLY A 224 -12.59 -28.24 -8.00
N ARG A 225 -12.86 -28.63 -6.75
CA ARG A 225 -14.14 -28.45 -6.05
C ARG A 225 -14.24 -27.11 -5.32
N HIS A 226 -14.18 -26.04 -6.08
CA HIS A 226 -14.07 -24.69 -5.55
C HIS A 226 -15.29 -24.19 -4.73
N GLY A 227 -16.50 -24.70 -4.99
CA GLY A 227 -17.70 -24.34 -4.20
C GLY A 227 -17.60 -24.76 -2.73
N ILE A 228 -16.90 -25.87 -2.45
CA ILE A 228 -16.67 -26.35 -1.09
C ILE A 228 -15.59 -25.49 -0.41
N LEU A 229 -14.51 -25.19 -1.14
CA LEU A 229 -13.44 -24.29 -0.68
C LEU A 229 -13.98 -22.88 -0.35
N LYS A 230 -14.93 -22.36 -1.14
CA LYS A 230 -15.64 -21.10 -0.84
C LYS A 230 -16.25 -21.10 0.56
N ASN A 231 -16.95 -22.18 0.91
CA ASN A 231 -17.63 -22.29 2.19
C ASN A 231 -16.64 -22.46 3.36
N LEU A 232 -15.51 -23.14 3.15
CA LEU A 232 -14.41 -23.18 4.13
C LEU A 232 -13.81 -21.79 4.34
N TYR A 233 -13.54 -21.03 3.28
CA TYR A 233 -13.05 -19.66 3.39
C TYR A 233 -13.99 -18.79 4.25
N PHE A 234 -15.30 -18.83 4.00
CA PHE A 234 -16.28 -18.08 4.80
C PHE A 234 -16.36 -18.53 6.26
N ALA A 235 -16.07 -19.80 6.54
CA ALA A 235 -15.98 -20.29 7.91
C ALA A 235 -14.72 -19.77 8.61
N LEU A 236 -13.57 -19.73 7.92
CA LEU A 236 -12.33 -19.15 8.44
C LEU A 236 -12.43 -17.62 8.63
N ALA A 237 -13.18 -16.94 7.77
CA ALA A 237 -13.36 -15.49 7.83
C ALA A 237 -14.36 -15.03 8.91
N PHE A 238 -15.09 -15.93 9.58
CA PHE A 238 -16.13 -15.54 10.53
C PHE A 238 -15.98 -16.23 11.91
N PRO A 239 -15.90 -15.44 13.00
CA PRO A 239 -15.92 -13.98 13.04
C PRO A 239 -14.57 -13.38 12.60
N LEU A 240 -14.58 -12.21 11.94
CA LEU A 240 -13.37 -11.64 11.31
C LEU A 240 -12.25 -11.34 12.31
N ASN A 241 -12.59 -11.02 13.56
CA ASN A 241 -11.64 -10.77 14.64
C ASN A 241 -10.88 -12.03 15.09
N GLU A 242 -11.36 -13.24 14.77
CA GLU A 242 -10.72 -14.53 15.06
C GLU A 242 -10.09 -15.17 13.82
N ALA A 243 -10.19 -14.51 12.66
CA ALA A 243 -9.72 -15.06 11.39
C ALA A 243 -8.21 -15.33 11.39
N GLY A 244 -7.42 -14.52 12.10
CA GLY A 244 -5.98 -14.73 12.24
C GLY A 244 -5.63 -16.02 12.96
N ASP A 245 -6.28 -16.30 14.09
CA ASP A 245 -6.08 -17.52 14.88
C ASP A 245 -6.55 -18.77 14.10
N CYS A 246 -7.70 -18.66 13.43
CA CYS A 246 -8.21 -19.73 12.57
C CYS A 246 -7.25 -20.01 11.41
N TYR A 247 -6.71 -18.98 10.76
CA TYR A 247 -5.75 -19.15 9.68
C TYR A 247 -4.44 -19.75 10.18
N GLU A 248 -3.96 -19.39 11.37
CA GLU A 248 -2.78 -19.98 12.00
C GLU A 248 -2.91 -21.50 12.14
N LYS A 249 -4.02 -21.96 12.72
CA LYS A 249 -4.27 -23.38 12.93
C LYS A 249 -4.44 -24.12 11.62
N PHE A 250 -5.15 -23.51 10.66
CA PHE A 250 -5.32 -24.05 9.32
C PHE A 250 -3.98 -24.20 8.59
N ILE A 251 -3.20 -23.13 8.45
CA ILE A 251 -1.93 -23.17 7.72
C ILE A 251 -0.92 -24.12 8.38
N ALA A 252 -0.86 -24.15 9.72
CA ALA A 252 -0.02 -25.10 10.44
C ALA A 252 -0.43 -26.56 10.15
N SER A 253 -1.73 -26.85 10.05
CA SER A 253 -2.22 -28.19 9.72
C SER A 253 -1.84 -28.62 8.30
N VAL A 254 -1.77 -27.68 7.36
CA VAL A 254 -1.36 -27.93 5.97
C VAL A 254 0.14 -28.19 5.88
N PHE A 255 0.96 -27.28 6.40
CA PHE A 255 2.43 -27.33 6.26
C PHE A 255 3.13 -28.33 7.17
N ASN A 256 2.55 -28.73 8.30
CA ASN A 256 3.13 -29.75 9.17
C ASN A 256 2.79 -31.18 8.72
N SER A 257 2.14 -31.36 7.56
CA SER A 257 1.89 -32.68 6.98
C SER A 257 3.18 -33.27 6.40
N PRO A 258 3.51 -34.57 6.64
CA PRO A 258 4.79 -35.19 6.27
C PRO A 258 4.98 -35.45 4.75
N SER A 259 4.26 -34.75 3.88
CA SER A 259 4.26 -34.96 2.42
C SER A 259 4.48 -33.64 1.68
N ASP A 260 5.24 -33.66 0.58
CA ASP A 260 5.34 -32.53 -0.34
C ASP A 260 3.93 -32.14 -0.82
N LEU A 261 3.49 -30.92 -0.50
CA LEU A 261 2.18 -30.43 -0.87
C LEU A 261 2.12 -30.15 -2.38
N PRO A 262 1.05 -30.55 -3.08
CA PRO A 262 0.88 -30.21 -4.49
C PRO A 262 0.91 -28.69 -4.71
N ALA A 263 1.51 -28.23 -5.81
CA ALA A 263 1.63 -26.80 -6.12
C ALA A 263 0.28 -26.08 -6.13
N GLN A 264 -0.78 -26.73 -6.61
CA GLN A 264 -2.14 -26.18 -6.62
C GLN A 264 -2.69 -25.91 -5.21
N VAL A 265 -2.37 -26.80 -4.25
CA VAL A 265 -2.76 -26.64 -2.84
C VAL A 265 -2.06 -25.43 -2.24
N MET A 266 -0.74 -25.31 -2.47
CA MET A 266 0.07 -24.18 -2.01
C MET A 266 -0.45 -22.83 -2.53
N VAL A 267 -0.77 -22.76 -3.82
CA VAL A 267 -1.39 -21.58 -4.44
C VAL A 267 -2.70 -21.23 -3.74
N LEU A 268 -3.56 -22.21 -3.47
CA LEU A 268 -4.85 -21.96 -2.81
C LEU A 268 -4.68 -21.50 -1.36
N VAL A 269 -3.72 -22.04 -0.59
CA VAL A 269 -3.44 -21.55 0.76
C VAL A 269 -3.00 -20.10 0.75
N ALA A 270 -2.18 -19.72 -0.24
CA ALA A 270 -1.74 -18.35 -0.44
C ALA A 270 -2.93 -17.41 -0.74
N HIS A 271 -3.80 -17.84 -1.65
CA HIS A 271 -5.01 -17.12 -1.99
C HIS A 271 -5.96 -16.97 -0.79
N PHE A 272 -6.13 -18.02 0.04
CA PHE A 272 -6.91 -17.95 1.28
C PHE A 272 -6.33 -16.90 2.22
N GLY A 273 -5.01 -16.93 2.48
CA GLY A 273 -4.36 -16.01 3.39
C GLY A 273 -4.41 -14.56 2.91
N ILE A 274 -4.17 -14.31 1.62
CA ILE A 274 -4.25 -12.95 1.05
C ILE A 274 -5.69 -12.43 1.09
N SER A 275 -6.68 -13.25 0.73
CA SER A 275 -8.09 -12.85 0.82
C SER A 275 -8.51 -12.57 2.26
N LEU A 276 -8.13 -13.41 3.23
CA LEU A 276 -8.42 -13.16 4.64
C LEU A 276 -7.72 -11.90 5.14
N LEU A 277 -6.43 -11.69 4.81
CA LEU A 277 -5.68 -10.50 5.17
C LEU A 277 -6.36 -9.22 4.67
N LEU A 278 -6.76 -9.22 3.39
CA LEU A 278 -7.43 -8.07 2.79
C LEU A 278 -8.81 -7.84 3.41
N GLU A 279 -9.60 -8.90 3.63
CA GLU A 279 -10.92 -8.81 4.25
C GLU A 279 -10.84 -8.26 5.69
N THR A 280 -9.94 -8.78 6.51
CA THR A 280 -9.76 -8.29 7.89
C THR A 280 -9.22 -6.86 7.89
N TYR A 281 -8.30 -6.51 6.97
CA TYR A 281 -7.79 -5.15 6.82
C TYR A 281 -8.89 -4.17 6.40
N THR A 282 -9.70 -4.49 5.38
CA THR A 282 -10.78 -3.61 4.90
C THR A 282 -11.87 -3.38 5.94
N ASN A 283 -12.09 -4.36 6.82
CA ASN A 283 -13.03 -4.26 7.94
C ASN A 283 -12.39 -3.71 9.23
N ASN A 284 -11.13 -3.25 9.17
CA ASN A 284 -10.38 -2.66 10.29
C ASN A 284 -10.14 -3.62 11.49
N GLU A 285 -10.12 -4.93 11.24
CA GLU A 285 -9.81 -5.99 12.20
C GLU A 285 -8.30 -6.28 12.23
N LEU A 286 -7.50 -5.23 12.52
CA LEU A 286 -6.04 -5.25 12.37
C LEU A 286 -5.34 -6.28 13.27
N ASP A 287 -5.94 -6.61 14.43
CA ASP A 287 -5.43 -7.64 15.35
C ASP A 287 -5.47 -9.04 14.73
N SER A 288 -6.38 -9.30 13.79
CA SER A 288 -6.40 -10.53 12.98
C SER A 288 -5.53 -10.40 11.72
N SER A 289 -5.45 -9.22 11.10
CA SER A 289 -4.64 -9.00 9.90
C SER A 289 -3.14 -9.22 10.13
N LEU A 290 -2.59 -8.77 11.26
CA LEU A 290 -1.14 -8.89 11.53
C LEU A 290 -0.67 -10.35 11.65
N PRO A 291 -1.32 -11.24 12.42
CA PRO A 291 -1.00 -12.67 12.44
C PRO A 291 -1.04 -13.31 11.05
N ILE A 292 -2.07 -13.01 10.24
CA ILE A 292 -2.18 -13.55 8.88
C ILE A 292 -0.98 -13.14 8.03
N LEU A 293 -0.63 -11.85 8.04
CA LEU A 293 0.53 -11.33 7.33
C LEU A 293 1.83 -12.01 7.78
N TYR A 294 2.01 -12.17 9.11
CA TYR A 294 3.16 -12.88 9.66
C TYR A 294 3.23 -14.33 9.19
N LEU A 295 2.10 -15.05 9.14
CA LEU A 295 2.05 -16.44 8.70
C LEU A 295 2.35 -16.59 7.22
N LEU A 296 1.85 -15.68 6.38
CA LEU A 296 2.22 -15.64 4.96
C LEU A 296 3.74 -15.57 4.79
N HIS A 297 4.41 -14.71 5.57
CA HIS A 297 5.88 -14.63 5.56
C HIS A 297 6.57 -15.86 6.18
N LYS A 298 6.06 -16.37 7.32
CA LYS A 298 6.66 -17.50 8.06
C LYS A 298 6.75 -18.76 7.22
N TYR A 299 5.78 -19.01 6.35
CA TYR A 299 5.72 -20.19 5.49
C TYR A 299 6.24 -19.92 4.07
N ASP A 300 7.01 -18.84 3.87
CA ASP A 300 7.55 -18.41 2.57
C ASP A 300 6.46 -18.37 1.47
N ILE A 301 5.22 -18.03 1.84
CA ILE A 301 4.13 -17.92 0.89
C ILE A 301 4.35 -16.67 0.05
N ASN A 302 4.68 -16.92 -1.22
CA ASN A 302 4.95 -15.88 -2.17
C ASN A 302 3.65 -15.19 -2.62
N TYR A 303 3.24 -14.14 -1.91
CA TYR A 303 2.15 -13.28 -2.35
C TYR A 303 2.48 -12.46 -3.62
N TRP A 304 3.73 -12.45 -4.08
CA TRP A 304 4.14 -11.89 -5.37
C TRP A 304 3.69 -12.75 -6.56
N GLU A 305 3.50 -14.06 -6.36
CA GLU A 305 3.03 -15.00 -7.38
C GLU A 305 1.50 -15.11 -7.44
N VAL A 306 0.80 -14.55 -6.46
CA VAL A 306 -0.66 -14.54 -6.44
C VAL A 306 -1.18 -13.38 -7.27
N HIS A 307 -1.83 -13.69 -8.39
CA HIS A 307 -2.31 -12.68 -9.32
C HIS A 307 -3.70 -12.15 -9.01
N LEU A 308 -4.55 -12.91 -8.30
CA LEU A 308 -5.91 -12.50 -7.97
C LEU A 308 -6.27 -12.93 -6.55
N PRO A 309 -7.03 -12.12 -5.79
CA PRO A 309 -7.63 -12.62 -4.56
C PRO A 309 -8.74 -13.60 -4.96
N LEU A 310 -9.17 -14.45 -4.03
CA LEU A 310 -10.34 -15.29 -4.26
C LEU A 310 -11.55 -14.41 -4.48
N THR A 311 -12.08 -14.46 -5.70
CA THR A 311 -13.37 -13.88 -6.06
C THR A 311 -14.32 -15.03 -6.36
N PHE A 312 -15.39 -15.10 -5.58
CA PHE A 312 -16.38 -16.16 -5.72
C PHE A 312 -17.49 -15.67 -6.64
N SER A 313 -17.51 -16.12 -7.90
CA SER A 313 -18.65 -15.88 -8.79
C SER A 313 -19.80 -16.82 -8.44
N ASP A 314 -21.03 -16.31 -8.44
CA ASP A 314 -22.23 -17.08 -8.07
C ASP A 314 -22.55 -18.27 -8.99
N THR A 315 -21.96 -18.34 -10.19
CA THR A 315 -22.47 -19.24 -11.22
C THR A 315 -21.64 -20.49 -11.53
N ASN A 316 -20.35 -20.57 -11.18
CA ASN A 316 -19.54 -21.77 -11.54
C ASN A 316 -18.33 -22.09 -10.63
N GLY A 317 -18.10 -21.36 -9.54
CA GLY A 317 -16.99 -21.65 -8.61
C GLY A 317 -15.57 -21.57 -9.21
N VAL A 318 -15.37 -21.30 -10.49
CA VAL A 318 -14.02 -21.35 -11.11
C VAL A 318 -13.10 -20.31 -10.46
N ILE A 319 -12.08 -20.79 -9.75
CA ILE A 319 -10.94 -19.96 -9.36
C ILE A 319 -10.15 -19.72 -10.65
N LYS A 320 -10.36 -18.56 -11.26
CA LYS A 320 -9.65 -18.19 -12.48
C LYS A 320 -8.26 -17.68 -12.10
N LEU A 321 -7.28 -18.57 -12.16
CA LEU A 321 -5.87 -18.21 -12.15
C LEU A 321 -5.54 -17.64 -13.54
N TYR A 322 -5.45 -16.32 -13.65
CA TYR A 322 -5.10 -15.66 -14.91
C TYR A 322 -3.59 -15.39 -14.98
N PRO A 323 -2.97 -15.50 -16.18
CA PRO A 323 -1.58 -15.12 -16.38
C PRO A 323 -1.42 -13.60 -16.28
N HIS A 324 -0.19 -13.18 -15.95
CA HIS A 324 0.26 -11.80 -15.72
C HIS A 324 -0.51 -10.74 -16.54
N SER A 325 -1.53 -10.16 -15.91
CA SER A 325 -2.29 -9.02 -16.39
C SER A 325 -2.00 -7.80 -15.50
N VAL A 326 -2.40 -6.61 -15.95
CA VAL A 326 -2.35 -5.38 -15.15
C VAL A 326 -3.08 -5.56 -13.80
N GLU A 327 -4.14 -6.38 -13.77
CA GLU A 327 -4.90 -6.68 -12.54
C GLU A 327 -4.05 -7.40 -11.49
N GLY A 328 -3.14 -8.29 -11.91
CA GLY A 328 -2.21 -8.96 -10.99
C GLY A 328 -1.20 -8.02 -10.35
N TYR A 329 -0.75 -7.00 -11.09
CA TYR A 329 0.10 -5.95 -10.54
C TYR A 329 -0.65 -5.09 -9.52
N VAL A 330 -1.89 -4.71 -9.83
CA VAL A 330 -2.75 -3.90 -8.93
C VAL A 330 -3.06 -4.66 -7.62
N LEU A 331 -3.27 -5.98 -7.68
CA LEU A 331 -3.42 -6.76 -6.45
C LEU A 331 -2.16 -6.76 -5.60
N ARG A 332 -1.00 -7.01 -6.22
CA ARG A 332 0.30 -7.03 -5.55
C ARG A 332 0.54 -5.72 -4.78
N GLU A 333 0.29 -4.58 -5.43
CA GLU A 333 0.30 -3.24 -4.84
C GLU A 333 -0.66 -3.13 -3.64
N THR A 334 -1.90 -3.58 -3.80
CA THR A 334 -2.93 -3.54 -2.75
C THR A 334 -2.50 -4.31 -1.49
N VAL A 335 -1.94 -5.52 -1.65
CA VAL A 335 -1.46 -6.34 -0.53
C VAL A 335 -0.29 -5.67 0.18
N ILE A 336 0.62 -5.03 -0.55
CA ILE A 336 1.79 -4.34 0.01
C ILE A 336 1.37 -3.10 0.78
N HIS A 337 0.42 -2.33 0.25
CA HIS A 337 -0.15 -1.18 0.95
C HIS A 337 -0.81 -1.60 2.26
N ALA A 338 -1.64 -2.66 2.23
CA ALA A 338 -2.24 -3.22 3.44
C ALA A 338 -1.17 -3.66 4.45
N ALA A 339 -0.15 -4.41 4.01
CA ALA A 339 0.94 -4.87 4.87
C ALA A 339 1.69 -3.71 5.55
N ILE A 340 2.04 -2.69 4.77
CA ILE A 340 2.72 -1.49 5.27
C ILE A 340 1.85 -0.76 6.29
N ASP A 341 0.57 -0.53 5.98
CA ASP A 341 -0.33 0.18 6.90
C ASP A 341 -0.56 -0.61 8.20
N ILE A 342 -0.69 -1.94 8.12
CA ILE A 342 -0.75 -2.82 9.30
C ILE A 342 0.50 -2.63 10.15
N PHE A 343 1.70 -2.73 9.57
CA PHE A 343 2.93 -2.54 10.33
C PHE A 343 3.05 -1.14 10.95
N LEU A 344 2.67 -0.10 10.22
CA LEU A 344 2.67 1.27 10.74
C LEU A 344 1.67 1.45 11.89
N HIS A 345 0.49 0.83 11.81
CA HIS A 345 -0.50 0.84 12.89
C HIS A 345 0.06 0.23 14.18
N PHE A 346 0.71 -0.92 14.08
CA PHE A 346 1.34 -1.60 15.22
C PHE A 346 2.71 -0.99 15.63
N LYS A 347 3.04 0.21 15.15
CA LYS A 347 4.30 0.92 15.47
C LYS A 347 5.55 0.12 15.12
N ARG A 348 5.52 -0.60 14.00
CA ARG A 348 6.62 -1.38 13.42
C ARG A 348 7.13 -0.76 12.11
N PRO A 349 7.62 0.49 12.12
CA PRO A 349 8.00 1.18 10.88
C PRO A 349 9.22 0.59 10.18
N GLN A 350 10.06 -0.17 10.87
CA GLN A 350 11.21 -0.89 10.30
C GLN A 350 10.75 -2.05 9.40
N ASP A 351 9.74 -2.79 9.84
CA ASP A 351 9.15 -3.88 9.04
C ASP A 351 8.39 -3.31 7.84
N ALA A 352 7.64 -2.23 8.03
CA ALA A 352 6.99 -1.49 6.95
C ALA A 352 7.99 -1.04 5.88
N PHE A 353 9.14 -0.51 6.31
CA PHE A 353 10.20 -0.09 5.39
C PHE A 353 10.83 -1.28 4.67
N SER A 354 11.08 -2.39 5.36
CA SER A 354 11.63 -3.61 4.76
C SER A 354 10.72 -4.16 3.66
N VAL A 355 9.41 -4.20 3.89
CA VAL A 355 8.42 -4.58 2.86
C VAL A 355 8.46 -3.59 1.68
N PHE A 356 8.49 -2.30 1.97
CA PHE A 356 8.56 -1.26 0.93
C PHE A 356 9.84 -1.39 0.08
N GLN A 357 10.98 -1.77 0.67
CA GLN A 357 12.24 -1.94 -0.05
C GLN A 357 12.20 -3.03 -1.12
N VAL A 358 11.57 -4.17 -0.81
CA VAL A 358 11.44 -5.26 -1.79
C VAL A 358 10.59 -4.79 -2.97
N PHE A 359 9.48 -4.15 -2.65
CA PHE A 359 8.51 -3.62 -3.59
C PHE A 359 9.03 -2.50 -4.50
N PHE A 360 9.86 -1.61 -3.96
CA PHE A 360 10.43 -0.51 -4.74
C PHE A 360 11.31 -0.97 -5.91
N ASN A 361 11.95 -2.13 -5.79
CA ASN A 361 12.81 -2.67 -6.83
C ASN A 361 12.03 -3.26 -8.02
N ASP A 362 10.70 -3.35 -7.92
CA ASP A 362 9.87 -3.86 -9.01
C ASP A 362 9.78 -2.83 -10.15
N GLU A 363 10.20 -3.25 -11.35
CA GLU A 363 10.10 -2.43 -12.56
C GLU A 363 8.63 -2.15 -12.92
N LEU A 364 8.29 -0.88 -13.15
CA LEU A 364 6.96 -0.44 -13.60
C LEU A 364 6.78 -0.59 -15.13
N SER A 365 7.77 -1.13 -15.83
CA SER A 365 7.81 -1.26 -17.29
C SER A 365 6.70 -2.14 -17.87
N ASP A 366 6.23 -3.11 -17.08
CA ASP A 366 5.24 -4.11 -17.51
C ASP A 366 3.80 -3.58 -17.52
N ILE A 367 3.55 -2.43 -16.90
CA ILE A 367 2.24 -1.78 -16.88
C ILE A 367 1.98 -1.10 -18.21
N LYS A 368 0.89 -1.43 -18.92
CA LYS A 368 0.70 -1.00 -20.31
C LYS A 368 0.30 0.48 -20.49
N THR A 369 -0.33 1.12 -19.50
CA THR A 369 -0.83 2.50 -19.62
C THR A 369 0.03 3.48 -18.83
N LEU A 370 0.31 4.65 -19.43
CA LEU A 370 1.15 5.68 -18.81
C LEU A 370 0.49 6.30 -17.56
N GLU A 371 -0.84 6.48 -17.58
CA GLU A 371 -1.62 7.03 -16.46
C GLU A 371 -1.52 6.15 -15.20
N SER A 372 -1.73 4.84 -15.33
CA SER A 372 -1.64 3.92 -14.17
C SER A 372 -0.22 3.80 -13.61
N ARG A 373 0.82 3.93 -14.45
CA ARG A 373 2.21 4.02 -13.96
C ARG A 373 2.42 5.27 -13.11
N GLY A 374 1.83 6.39 -13.51
CA GLY A 374 1.96 7.65 -12.79
C GLY A 374 1.25 7.62 -11.44
N ASP A 375 0.03 7.08 -11.40
CA ASP A 375 -0.73 6.92 -10.16
C ASP A 375 0.01 6.02 -9.16
N ILE A 376 0.48 4.85 -9.61
CA ILE A 376 1.25 3.91 -8.78
C ILE A 376 2.55 4.57 -8.30
N PHE A 377 3.28 5.25 -9.17
CA PHE A 377 4.51 5.96 -8.77
C PHE A 377 4.23 6.98 -7.65
N MET A 378 3.15 7.76 -7.77
CA MET A 378 2.77 8.75 -6.76
C MET A 378 2.36 8.10 -5.44
N GLU A 379 1.58 7.00 -5.49
CA GLU A 379 1.23 6.24 -4.30
C GLU A 379 2.47 5.69 -3.58
N ARG A 380 3.40 5.08 -4.32
CA ARG A 380 4.69 4.62 -3.79
C ARG A 380 5.46 5.76 -3.12
N TYR A 381 5.50 6.93 -3.76
CA TYR A 381 6.21 8.10 -3.24
C TYR A 381 5.58 8.61 -1.94
N LEU A 382 4.25 8.76 -1.91
CA LEU A 382 3.50 9.20 -0.72
C LEU A 382 3.67 8.21 0.43
N LEU A 383 3.62 6.91 0.14
CA LEU A 383 3.80 5.86 1.13
C LEU A 383 5.20 5.87 1.73
N LEU A 384 6.25 5.97 0.90
CA LEU A 384 7.62 6.09 1.38
C LEU A 384 7.83 7.37 2.18
N MET A 385 7.20 8.48 1.80
CA MET A 385 7.25 9.73 2.57
C MET A 385 6.63 9.54 3.97
N LYS A 386 5.48 8.86 4.08
CA LYS A 386 4.83 8.51 5.36
C LYS A 386 5.73 7.62 6.22
N ILE A 387 6.29 6.55 5.65
CA ILE A 387 7.24 5.64 6.34
C ILE A 387 8.46 6.44 6.83
N THR A 388 9.06 7.26 5.97
CA THR A 388 10.24 8.07 6.30
C THR A 388 9.96 9.07 7.43
N GLY A 389 8.75 9.65 7.46
CA GLY A 389 8.28 10.52 8.54
C GLY A 389 8.19 9.82 9.89
N ILE A 390 7.65 8.59 9.91
CA ILE A 390 7.50 7.79 11.13
C ILE A 390 8.84 7.21 11.59
N LEU A 391 9.68 6.73 10.67
CA LEU A 391 11.03 6.27 10.99
C LEU A 391 11.88 7.37 11.60
N ARG A 392 11.65 8.63 11.25
CA ARG A 392 12.37 9.73 11.88
C ARG A 392 12.18 9.78 13.40
N THR A 393 11.00 9.44 13.90
CA THR A 393 10.72 9.52 15.35
C THR A 393 11.23 8.30 16.13
N THR A 394 11.57 7.21 15.45
CA THR A 394 11.87 5.91 16.06
C THR A 394 13.28 5.40 15.73
N ASN A 395 13.78 5.64 14.53
CA ASN A 395 15.10 5.22 14.02
C ASN A 395 15.62 6.21 12.95
N GLN A 396 15.73 7.50 13.31
CA GLN A 396 16.11 8.59 12.40
C GLN A 396 17.37 8.27 11.58
N LEU A 397 18.48 7.97 12.25
CA LEU A 397 19.79 7.94 11.61
C LEU A 397 20.22 6.56 11.09
N GLY A 398 19.36 5.55 11.24
CA GLY A 398 19.51 4.21 10.66
C GLY A 398 18.65 4.06 9.41
N GLU A 399 17.48 3.44 9.57
CA GLU A 399 16.58 3.16 8.44
C GLU A 399 15.83 4.39 7.95
N GLY A 400 15.55 5.37 8.82
CA GLY A 400 14.90 6.62 8.40
C GLY A 400 15.72 7.37 7.34
N LEU A 401 17.03 7.48 7.55
CA LEU A 401 17.94 8.10 6.60
C LEU A 401 18.05 7.29 5.30
N LYS A 402 18.06 5.95 5.38
CA LYS A 402 18.01 5.08 4.19
C LYS A 402 16.73 5.30 3.38
N ALA A 403 15.58 5.38 4.06
CA ALA A 403 14.28 5.65 3.44
C ALA A 403 14.26 7.03 2.75
N LEU A 404 14.83 8.06 3.39
CA LEU A 404 15.00 9.37 2.76
C LEU A 404 15.88 9.32 1.51
N TYR A 405 17.01 8.60 1.55
CA TYR A 405 17.88 8.47 0.39
C TYR A 405 17.21 7.75 -0.78
N MET A 406 16.36 6.79 -0.49
CA MET A 406 15.55 6.04 -1.45
C MET A 406 14.48 6.94 -2.08
N LEU A 407 13.80 7.74 -1.25
CA LEU A 407 12.83 8.75 -1.68
C LEU A 407 13.45 9.78 -2.64
N LEU A 408 14.69 10.22 -2.35
CA LEU A 408 15.47 11.11 -3.22
C LEU A 408 15.95 10.45 -4.51
N SER A 409 16.03 9.12 -4.56
CA SER A 409 16.48 8.37 -5.75
C SER A 409 15.36 7.99 -6.70
N MET A 410 14.09 8.19 -6.32
CA MET A 410 12.96 7.90 -7.21
C MET A 410 13.05 8.80 -8.46
N GLU A 411 13.27 8.21 -9.63
CA GLU A 411 13.40 8.94 -10.90
C GLU A 411 12.04 9.22 -11.54
N GLU A 412 11.85 10.47 -11.92
CA GLU A 412 10.69 11.04 -12.62
C GLU A 412 10.85 10.79 -14.12
N LYS A 413 10.62 9.57 -14.61
CA LYS A 413 10.61 9.34 -16.06
C LYS A 413 9.26 9.67 -16.70
N ASP A 414 8.16 9.55 -15.95
CA ASP A 414 6.80 9.56 -16.52
C ASP A 414 5.76 10.42 -15.76
N VAL A 415 6.11 11.11 -14.66
CA VAL A 415 5.15 11.88 -13.84
C VAL A 415 5.57 13.32 -13.74
N THR A 416 4.86 14.25 -14.36
CA THR A 416 5.07 15.68 -14.09
C THR A 416 4.56 16.00 -12.69
N PHE A 417 5.45 16.35 -11.75
CA PHE A 417 5.07 16.93 -10.45
C PHE A 417 4.47 18.34 -10.65
N GLU A 418 3.31 18.43 -11.29
CA GLU A 418 2.55 19.67 -11.38
C GLU A 418 1.95 19.99 -10.01
N GLU A 419 2.68 20.82 -9.26
CA GLU A 419 2.14 21.87 -8.39
C GLU A 419 1.30 21.52 -7.15
N ASP A 420 1.38 20.32 -6.56
CA ASP A 420 0.86 20.18 -5.19
C ASP A 420 1.82 20.85 -4.18
N ALA A 421 1.59 22.13 -3.94
CA ALA A 421 2.34 22.96 -3.01
C ALA A 421 2.32 22.41 -1.57
N ALA A 422 1.28 21.65 -1.18
CA ALA A 422 1.20 21.03 0.13
C ALA A 422 2.21 19.87 0.25
N PHE A 423 2.25 19.01 -0.77
CA PHE A 423 3.20 17.90 -0.85
C PHE A 423 4.66 18.37 -0.86
N ILE A 424 5.00 19.34 -1.72
CA ILE A 424 6.37 19.90 -1.77
C ILE A 424 6.77 20.50 -0.41
N LYS A 425 5.81 21.12 0.28
CA LYS A 425 6.03 21.68 1.62
C LYS A 425 6.28 20.58 2.65
N GLU A 426 5.53 19.49 2.63
CA GLU A 426 5.69 18.36 3.56
C GLU A 426 7.05 17.67 3.37
N PHE A 427 7.37 17.30 2.13
CA PHE A 427 8.66 16.68 1.80
C PHE A 427 9.84 17.59 2.18
N ARG A 428 9.77 18.88 1.87
CA ARG A 428 10.78 19.87 2.27
C ARG A 428 10.95 19.95 3.78
N THR A 429 9.84 19.86 4.52
CA THR A 429 9.85 19.87 5.98
C THR A 429 10.61 18.64 6.49
N LEU A 430 10.25 17.46 6.00
CA LEU A 430 10.88 16.19 6.35
C LEU A 430 12.38 16.16 6.00
N TYR A 431 12.74 16.56 4.79
CA TYR A 431 14.14 16.63 4.35
C TYR A 431 14.99 17.59 5.22
N SER A 432 14.47 18.78 5.50
CA SER A 432 15.14 19.77 6.35
C SER A 432 15.31 19.27 7.79
N MET A 433 14.36 18.46 8.24
CA MET A 433 14.34 17.81 9.53
C MET A 433 15.46 16.77 9.67
N TYR A 434 15.66 15.89 8.67
CA TYR A 434 16.81 14.97 8.67
C TYR A 434 18.17 15.67 8.56
N LEU A 435 18.28 16.72 7.74
CA LEU A 435 19.50 17.53 7.70
C LEU A 435 19.79 18.17 9.06
N THR A 436 18.75 18.59 9.77
CA THR A 436 18.89 19.11 11.14
C THR A 436 19.45 18.05 12.08
N ASP A 437 18.91 16.84 12.03
CA ASP A 437 19.35 15.75 12.92
C ASP A 437 20.81 15.38 12.66
N LEU A 438 21.22 15.25 11.39
CA LEU A 438 22.61 14.97 11.02
C LEU A 438 23.58 16.05 11.50
N LEU A 439 23.18 17.33 11.37
CA LEU A 439 24.01 18.45 11.81
C LEU A 439 24.10 18.55 13.34
N ASN A 440 23.01 18.27 14.07
CA ASN A 440 23.00 18.25 15.53
C ASN A 440 23.85 17.12 16.10
N GLU A 441 23.89 15.97 15.42
CA GLU A 441 24.71 14.80 15.79
C GLU A 441 26.15 14.89 15.26
N GLU A 442 26.58 16.05 14.76
CA GLU A 442 27.91 16.33 14.22
C GLU A 442 28.35 15.38 13.07
N ARG A 443 27.39 14.71 12.41
CA ARG A 443 27.63 13.86 11.22
C ARG A 443 27.75 14.72 9.96
N ILE A 444 28.73 15.63 9.99
CA ILE A 444 28.85 16.70 8.99
C ILE A 444 29.07 16.18 7.58
N ASP A 445 29.90 15.14 7.39
CA ASP A 445 30.12 14.55 6.05
C ASP A 445 28.82 14.04 5.41
N GLU A 446 27.98 13.38 6.19
CA GLU A 446 26.70 12.84 5.71
C GLU A 446 25.66 13.94 5.49
N ALA A 447 25.62 14.96 6.34
CA ALA A 447 24.77 16.13 6.10
C ALA A 447 25.14 16.84 4.79
N LEU A 448 26.44 16.96 4.51
CA LEU A 448 26.93 17.55 3.27
C LEU A 448 26.66 16.65 2.07
N ASP A 449 26.88 15.34 2.18
CA ASP A 449 26.55 14.38 1.12
C ASP A 449 25.05 14.39 0.79
N LEU A 450 24.18 14.33 1.80
CA LEU A 450 22.72 14.41 1.64
C LEU A 450 22.28 15.73 0.97
N PHE A 451 22.96 16.83 1.28
CA PHE A 451 22.70 18.13 0.66
C PHE A 451 23.22 18.24 -0.77
N GLU A 452 24.38 17.65 -1.05
CA GLU A 452 25.01 17.68 -2.36
C GLU A 452 24.43 16.64 -3.34
N LYS A 453 23.73 15.62 -2.83
CA LYS A 453 23.13 14.56 -3.64
C LYS A 453 22.25 15.17 -4.74
N LYS A 454 22.58 14.79 -5.98
CA LYS A 454 22.05 15.43 -7.20
C LYS A 454 20.85 14.73 -7.83
N CYS A 455 20.24 13.76 -7.16
CA CYS A 455 19.20 12.89 -7.71
C CYS A 455 17.78 13.37 -7.36
N GLY A 456 16.84 13.11 -8.27
CA GLY A 456 15.40 13.20 -8.01
C GLY A 456 14.67 14.47 -8.50
N PRO A 457 13.33 14.39 -8.62
CA PRO A 457 12.43 15.42 -9.20
C PRO A 457 12.43 16.76 -8.46
N ILE A 458 12.53 16.75 -7.13
CA ILE A 458 12.25 17.93 -6.28
C ILE A 458 13.54 18.70 -5.93
N LYS A 459 14.70 18.27 -6.46
CA LYS A 459 16.02 18.78 -6.06
C LYS A 459 16.19 20.30 -6.23
N GLU A 460 15.76 20.87 -7.34
CA GLU A 460 15.93 22.31 -7.58
C GLU A 460 15.07 23.13 -6.60
N ASN A 461 13.87 22.63 -6.31
CA ASN A 461 12.99 23.18 -5.30
C ASN A 461 13.57 23.08 -3.88
N LEU A 462 14.15 21.93 -3.52
CA LEU A 462 14.78 21.73 -2.20
C LEU A 462 15.98 22.65 -1.99
N ASN A 463 16.93 22.68 -2.93
CA ASN A 463 18.14 23.50 -2.83
C ASN A 463 17.82 24.99 -2.59
N LEU A 464 16.77 25.47 -3.24
CA LEU A 464 16.35 26.86 -3.15
C LEU A 464 15.50 27.14 -1.91
N ASN A 465 14.75 26.16 -1.38
CA ASN A 465 13.73 26.41 -0.36
C ASN A 465 13.95 25.74 1.01
N ILE A 466 15.09 25.10 1.31
CA ILE A 466 15.38 24.62 2.67
C ILE A 466 15.24 25.71 3.74
N TYR A 467 14.87 25.29 4.96
CA TYR A 467 14.72 26.21 6.09
C TYR A 467 16.00 26.99 6.39
N ALA A 468 15.83 28.22 6.87
CA ALA A 468 16.92 29.14 7.16
C ALA A 468 17.92 28.57 8.19
N CYS A 469 17.42 27.86 9.20
CA CYS A 469 18.24 27.21 10.23
C CYS A 469 19.17 26.14 9.64
N VAL A 470 18.64 25.27 8.78
CA VAL A 470 19.42 24.23 8.08
C VAL A 470 20.47 24.86 7.17
N ARG A 471 20.09 25.89 6.41
CA ARG A 471 21.02 26.62 5.54
C ARG A 471 22.18 27.23 6.33
N ARG A 472 21.89 27.75 7.53
CA ARG A 472 22.90 28.26 8.45
C ARG A 472 23.83 27.17 8.94
N GLY A 473 23.30 26.02 9.38
CA GLY A 473 24.11 24.87 9.81
C GLY A 473 25.03 24.35 8.70
N LEU A 474 24.54 24.27 7.46
CA LEU A 474 25.35 23.92 6.28
C LEU A 474 26.45 24.96 6.00
N LEU A 475 26.14 26.26 6.10
CA LEU A 475 27.14 27.33 5.94
C LEU A 475 28.29 27.15 6.93
N LEU A 476 27.98 26.94 8.21
CA LEU A 476 28.97 26.77 9.26
C LEU A 476 29.79 25.51 9.03
N SER A 477 29.12 24.40 8.72
CA SER A 477 29.75 23.12 8.38
C SER A 477 30.76 23.23 7.24
N TYR A 478 30.37 23.89 6.14
CA TYR A 478 31.29 24.14 5.02
C TYR A 478 32.47 25.03 5.44
N ALA A 479 32.21 26.07 6.23
CA ALA A 479 33.24 27.01 6.64
C ALA A 479 34.27 26.37 7.58
N GLU A 480 33.82 25.52 8.51
CA GLU A 480 34.68 24.76 9.43
C GLU A 480 35.52 23.72 8.72
N LYS A 481 34.99 23.10 7.65
CA LYS A 481 35.75 22.22 6.74
C LYS A 481 36.66 22.96 5.75
N GLY A 482 36.73 24.29 5.81
CA GLY A 482 37.55 25.10 4.90
C GLY A 482 37.00 25.22 3.48
N LEU A 483 35.78 24.75 3.21
CA LEU A 483 35.08 24.87 1.93
C LEU A 483 34.41 26.25 1.80
N ILE A 484 35.24 27.29 1.86
CA ILE A 484 34.82 28.70 1.98
C ILE A 484 33.89 29.14 0.84
N ASP A 485 34.14 28.71 -0.40
CA ASP A 485 33.31 29.08 -1.55
C ASP A 485 31.89 28.50 -1.46
N LYS A 486 31.76 27.26 -0.99
CA LYS A 486 30.46 26.60 -0.77
C LYS A 486 29.70 27.28 0.38
N ALA A 487 30.39 27.61 1.47
CA ALA A 487 29.83 28.36 2.60
C ALA A 487 29.31 29.74 2.16
N LYS A 488 30.12 30.49 1.39
CA LYS A 488 29.75 31.79 0.84
C LYS A 488 28.57 31.73 -0.12
N LYS A 489 28.46 30.66 -0.93
CA LYS A 489 27.29 30.40 -1.76
C LYS A 489 26.02 30.23 -0.93
N GLN A 490 26.07 29.45 0.16
CA GLN A 490 24.92 29.29 1.06
C GLN A 490 24.53 30.60 1.76
N PHE A 491 25.52 31.40 2.15
CA PHE A 491 25.31 32.74 2.69
C PHE A 491 24.56 33.64 1.70
N ARG A 492 25.03 33.72 0.45
CA ARG A 492 24.39 34.49 -0.63
C ARG A 492 22.95 34.06 -0.92
N ILE A 493 22.66 32.76 -0.94
CA ILE A 493 21.29 32.27 -1.20
C ILE A 493 20.35 32.66 -0.06
N GLY A 494 20.77 32.46 1.20
CA GLY A 494 19.94 32.86 2.34
C GLY A 494 19.77 34.39 2.46
N TYR A 495 20.77 35.15 2.01
CA TYR A 495 20.73 36.61 1.86
C TYR A 495 19.66 37.06 0.86
N ILE A 496 19.67 36.51 -0.37
CA ILE A 496 18.76 36.93 -1.46
C ILE A 496 17.28 36.71 -1.10
N LYS A 497 16.98 35.65 -0.35
CA LYS A 497 15.59 35.28 -0.01
C LYS A 497 15.03 35.96 1.25
N ASN A 498 15.80 36.84 1.93
CA ASN A 498 15.40 37.40 3.22
C ASN A 498 15.01 36.30 4.25
N ASN A 499 15.71 35.15 4.22
CA ASN A 499 15.41 34.02 5.11
C ASN A 499 16.02 34.18 6.50
N TYR A 500 17.07 34.99 6.65
CA TYR A 500 17.76 35.21 7.93
C TYR A 500 17.03 36.13 8.94
N PRO A 501 16.20 37.12 8.54
CA PRO A 501 15.47 37.97 9.49
C PRO A 501 14.10 37.43 9.95
N LYS A 502 13.48 36.49 9.21
CA LYS A 502 12.17 35.91 9.57
C LYS A 502 12.39 34.69 10.47
N LEU A 503 12.56 34.95 11.76
CA LEU A 503 12.90 33.96 12.79
C LEU A 503 11.71 33.13 13.30
N ASP A 504 10.50 33.34 12.81
CA ASP A 504 9.32 32.54 13.16
C ASP A 504 8.83 31.82 11.93
N GLU A 505 8.99 30.49 11.88
CA GLU A 505 8.06 29.63 11.14
C GLU A 505 8.11 28.13 11.50
N ASN A 506 8.95 27.66 12.45
CA ASN A 506 8.68 26.34 13.06
C ASN A 506 9.25 26.16 14.48
N PRO A 507 8.41 26.12 15.54
CA PRO A 507 8.84 26.09 16.94
C PRO A 507 9.07 24.68 17.53
N LYS A 508 9.06 23.60 16.74
CA LYS A 508 8.95 22.23 17.29
C LYS A 508 10.26 21.50 17.62
N GLN A 509 11.43 21.98 17.20
CA GLN A 509 12.71 21.41 17.64
C GLN A 509 13.80 22.48 17.76
N PRO A 510 14.41 22.66 18.94
CA PRO A 510 15.55 23.55 19.07
C PRO A 510 16.79 22.89 18.47
N PHE A 511 17.30 23.45 17.37
CA PHE A 511 18.67 23.20 16.94
C PHE A 511 19.62 23.53 18.12
N CYS A 512 20.62 22.71 18.42
CA CYS A 512 21.49 22.95 19.58
C CYS A 512 22.32 24.25 19.45
N TYR A 513 22.42 24.81 18.24
CA TYR A 513 22.83 26.20 17.99
C TYR A 513 21.66 27.20 18.02
N TRP A 514 20.73 27.01 18.95
CA TRP A 514 19.79 28.05 19.38
C TRP A 514 20.61 29.18 20.00
N ILE A 515 20.99 30.09 19.14
CA ILE A 515 21.44 31.39 19.55
C ILE A 515 20.46 32.39 18.98
N LYS A 516 19.56 32.83 19.86
CA LYS A 516 18.91 34.14 19.78
C LYS A 516 19.92 35.14 19.17
N THR A 517 19.60 35.72 18.03
CA THR A 517 20.14 37.03 17.57
C THR A 517 21.63 37.19 17.20
N PHE A 518 22.51 36.17 17.16
CA PHE A 518 23.95 36.43 16.93
C PHE A 518 24.54 35.81 15.67
N TRP A 519 25.21 36.63 14.86
CA TRP A 519 26.01 36.24 13.70
C TRP A 519 27.32 35.56 14.13
N THR A 520 27.76 34.55 13.40
CA THR A 520 29.05 33.86 13.58
C THR A 520 30.20 34.60 12.89
N LYS A 521 31.45 34.24 13.23
CA LYS A 521 32.66 34.81 12.59
C LYS A 521 32.64 34.65 11.06
N TYR A 522 32.11 33.54 10.54
CA TYR A 522 32.01 33.27 9.11
C TYR A 522 30.93 34.11 8.44
N GLU A 523 29.75 34.23 9.06
CA GLU A 523 28.67 35.09 8.56
C GLU A 523 29.13 36.55 8.50
N ILE A 524 29.85 37.03 9.52
CA ILE A 524 30.44 38.38 9.53
C ILE A 524 31.46 38.53 8.39
N LYS A 525 32.37 37.57 8.24
CA LYS A 525 33.36 37.55 7.16
C LYS A 525 32.70 37.62 5.78
N PHE A 526 31.72 36.77 5.51
CA PHE A 526 31.03 36.73 4.21
C PHE A 526 30.22 38.00 3.93
N ALA A 527 29.61 38.58 4.96
CA ALA A 527 28.92 39.86 4.83
C ALA A 527 29.86 41.01 4.49
N LEU A 528 31.05 41.03 5.09
CA LEU A 528 32.10 42.01 4.76
C LEU A 528 32.58 41.84 3.33
N GLU A 529 32.88 40.60 2.93
CA GLU A 529 33.27 40.30 1.56
C GLU A 529 32.20 40.75 0.54
N MET A 530 30.92 40.46 0.80
CA MET A 530 29.82 40.90 -0.06
C MET A 530 29.66 42.43 -0.08
N PHE A 531 29.81 43.08 1.08
CA PHE A 531 29.79 44.54 1.17
C PHE A 531 30.89 45.17 0.31
N PHE A 532 32.10 44.61 0.33
CA PHE A 532 33.21 45.07 -0.51
C PHE A 532 32.99 44.76 -2.00
N GLU A 533 32.47 43.59 -2.33
CA GLU A 533 32.08 43.21 -3.70
C GLU A 533 31.07 44.20 -4.30
N GLU A 534 30.05 44.62 -3.53
CA GLU A 534 29.08 45.61 -4.00
C GLU A 534 29.64 47.05 -4.02
N LEU A 535 30.55 47.38 -3.11
CA LEU A 535 31.17 48.71 -3.05
C LEU A 535 32.15 48.95 -4.20
N HIS A 536 32.86 47.91 -4.65
CA HIS A 536 33.92 48.02 -5.64
C HIS A 536 33.46 48.62 -6.99
N PRO A 537 32.37 48.17 -7.64
CA PRO A 537 31.84 48.80 -8.87
C PRO A 537 31.40 50.27 -8.68
N ILE A 538 30.87 50.63 -7.52
CA ILE A 538 30.43 51.99 -7.21
C ILE A 538 31.62 52.95 -7.12
N LEU A 539 32.73 52.47 -6.54
CA LEU A 539 33.98 53.21 -6.49
C LEU A 539 34.62 53.35 -7.88
N LEU A 540 34.50 52.35 -8.74
CA LEU A 540 34.99 52.44 -10.12
C LEU A 540 34.21 53.45 -10.96
N THR A 541 32.88 53.48 -10.82
CA THR A 541 32.00 54.37 -11.62
C THR A 541 32.04 55.84 -11.20
N LYS A 542 32.36 56.14 -9.92
CA LYS A 542 32.48 57.52 -9.42
C LYS A 542 33.83 58.19 -9.68
N ASN A 543 34.80 57.47 -10.27
CA ASN A 543 36.10 58.01 -10.61
C ASN A 543 36.16 58.38 -12.09
N THR A 544 36.61 59.62 -12.37
CA THR A 544 36.83 60.14 -13.71
C THR A 544 37.84 59.29 -14.50
N PRO A 545 37.68 59.17 -15.83
CA PRO A 545 38.62 58.47 -16.70
C PRO A 545 39.98 59.16 -16.61
N GLY A 546 40.94 58.51 -15.93
CA GLY A 546 42.27 59.07 -15.68
C GLY A 546 42.90 58.59 -14.37
N SER A 547 42.12 58.10 -13.40
CA SER A 547 42.65 57.51 -12.18
C SER A 547 42.66 55.97 -12.26
N ARG A 548 43.72 55.40 -12.85
CA ARG A 548 44.09 53.99 -12.61
C ARG A 548 44.63 53.83 -11.18
N GLY A 549 43.80 54.09 -10.19
CA GLY A 549 44.11 53.86 -8.79
C GLY A 549 43.58 52.49 -8.39
N CYS A 550 44.47 51.56 -8.02
CA CYS A 550 44.05 50.43 -7.20
C CYS A 550 43.65 50.96 -5.81
N PHE A 551 42.44 50.66 -5.37
CA PHE A 551 41.96 50.99 -4.04
C PHE A 551 42.21 49.81 -3.10
N LYS A 552 42.80 50.08 -1.94
CA LYS A 552 42.84 49.12 -0.82
C LYS A 552 41.85 49.65 0.21
N ILE A 553 40.78 48.91 0.46
CA ILE A 553 39.74 49.30 1.43
C ILE A 553 40.10 48.66 2.76
N TRP A 554 40.19 49.46 3.81
CA TRP A 554 40.46 48.99 5.16
C TRP A 554 39.32 49.42 6.08
N LEU A 555 38.86 48.50 6.93
CA LEU A 555 38.00 48.84 8.05
C LEU A 555 38.91 49.27 9.21
N GLN A 556 38.96 50.56 9.50
CA GLN A 556 39.76 51.05 10.61
C GLN A 556 38.92 50.97 11.89
N LEU A 557 39.21 49.96 12.72
CA LEU A 557 38.70 49.90 14.08
C LEU A 557 39.51 50.91 14.91
N ARG A 558 38.96 52.09 15.20
CA ARG A 558 39.65 53.04 16.08
C ARG A 558 39.84 52.40 17.46
N ASN A 559 41.09 52.23 17.86
CA ASN A 559 41.45 51.98 19.25
C ASN A 559 41.13 53.24 20.07
N ASN A 560 40.41 53.05 21.18
CA ASN A 560 40.40 53.94 22.36
C ASN A 560 39.73 55.32 22.27
N ALA A 561 38.44 55.38 21.93
CA ALA A 561 37.59 56.48 22.42
C ALA A 561 36.21 55.95 22.80
N LEU A 562 36.11 55.50 24.05
CA LEU A 562 34.89 55.15 24.73
C LEU A 562 34.17 56.44 25.15
N GLU A 563 33.80 57.30 24.20
CA GLU A 563 33.04 58.52 24.50
C GLU A 563 31.84 58.67 23.56
N ASN A 564 30.69 58.27 24.11
CA ASN A 564 29.38 58.92 23.95
C ASN A 564 28.68 59.01 22.59
N ASN A 565 29.04 58.18 21.61
CA ASN A 565 28.12 57.90 20.50
C ASN A 565 27.50 56.51 20.65
N SER A 566 26.61 56.36 21.63
CA SER A 566 25.71 55.22 21.69
C SER A 566 24.87 55.22 20.40
N VAL A 567 25.18 54.32 19.47
CA VAL A 567 24.24 53.93 18.42
C VAL A 567 23.05 53.32 19.14
N THR A 568 22.00 54.11 19.35
CA THR A 568 20.81 53.83 20.17
C THR A 568 19.97 52.63 19.75
N CYS A 569 20.41 51.86 18.74
CA CYS A 569 19.79 50.61 18.30
C CYS A 569 20.62 49.35 18.64
N LEU A 570 21.71 49.48 19.41
CA LEU A 570 22.53 48.36 19.89
C LEU A 570 22.52 48.21 21.44
N VAL A 571 21.51 48.75 22.13
CA VAL A 571 21.33 48.63 23.60
C VAL A 571 19.84 48.28 23.84
N LYS A 572 19.40 47.25 24.58
CA LYS A 572 19.99 46.30 25.54
C LYS A 572 19.64 44.86 25.11
N VAL A 573 20.62 43.97 25.03
CA VAL A 573 20.39 42.54 25.35
C VAL A 573 20.71 42.40 26.85
N PRO A 574 20.00 41.55 27.62
CA PRO A 574 20.29 41.35 29.05
C PRO A 574 21.79 41.14 29.34
N SER A 575 22.20 41.54 30.55
CA SER A 575 23.57 41.78 31.04
C SER A 575 24.58 40.64 30.85
N ASP A 576 24.11 39.45 30.50
CA ASP A 576 24.90 38.22 30.54
C ASP A 576 25.31 37.76 29.13
N VAL A 577 25.06 38.58 28.10
CA VAL A 577 25.33 38.25 26.70
C VAL A 577 26.17 39.35 26.05
N GLU A 578 27.38 38.97 25.64
CA GLU A 578 28.35 39.82 24.94
C GLU A 578 27.71 40.60 23.78
N SER A 579 27.84 41.93 23.76
CA SER A 579 27.13 42.77 22.79
C SER A 579 27.49 42.40 21.33
N ALA A 580 26.51 42.44 20.42
CA ALA A 580 26.74 42.18 18.99
C ALA A 580 27.84 43.08 18.37
N TYR A 581 28.04 44.26 18.96
CA TYR A 581 29.14 45.16 18.63
C TYR A 581 30.52 44.56 18.98
N LEU A 582 30.68 43.97 20.17
CA LEU A 582 31.95 43.39 20.62
C LEU A 582 32.37 42.23 19.71
N ARG A 583 31.44 41.33 19.39
CA ARG A 583 31.71 40.18 18.51
C ARG A 583 31.99 40.58 17.05
N THR A 584 31.29 41.61 16.55
CA THR A 584 31.60 42.18 15.23
C THR A 584 33.02 42.77 15.24
N ARG A 585 33.40 43.46 16.32
CA ARG A 585 34.74 44.01 16.50
C ARG A 585 35.81 42.91 16.60
N GLU A 586 35.60 41.87 17.38
CA GLU A 586 36.53 40.74 17.54
C GLU A 586 36.69 39.95 16.25
N ALA A 587 35.59 39.66 15.54
CA ALA A 587 35.64 39.01 14.23
C ALA A 587 36.39 39.88 13.21
N LEU A 588 36.17 41.20 13.20
CA LEU A 588 36.91 42.13 12.36
C LEU A 588 38.40 42.16 12.72
N GLN A 589 38.76 42.17 14.01
CA GLN A 589 40.16 42.10 14.47
C GLN A 589 40.85 40.78 14.08
N SER A 590 40.12 39.66 14.12
CA SER A 590 40.61 38.36 13.64
C SER A 590 40.85 38.38 12.13
N ILE A 591 39.98 39.00 11.34
CA ILE A 591 40.13 39.12 9.89
C ILE A 591 41.32 40.01 9.54
N ASP A 592 41.50 41.14 10.24
CA ASP A 592 42.68 42.01 10.08
C ASP A 592 43.98 41.23 10.38
N SER A 593 43.98 40.44 11.44
CA SER A 593 45.13 39.58 11.82
C SER A 593 45.44 38.51 10.76
N ASP A 594 44.43 37.90 10.15
CA ASP A 594 44.59 36.93 9.07
C ASP A 594 45.08 37.58 7.77
N LEU A 595 44.61 38.79 7.47
CA LEU A 595 45.06 39.58 6.32
C LEU A 595 46.51 40.03 6.47
N GLU A 596 46.94 40.42 7.67
CA GLU A 596 48.35 40.71 7.98
C GLU A 596 49.23 39.46 7.81
N LYS A 597 48.77 38.30 8.29
CA LYS A 597 49.47 37.01 8.14
C LYS A 597 49.54 36.51 6.70
N SER A 598 48.54 36.82 5.87
CA SER A 598 48.50 36.40 4.46
C SER A 598 49.59 37.00 3.56
N GLY A 599 50.41 37.92 4.08
CA GLY A 599 51.60 38.43 3.39
C GLY A 599 51.30 39.35 2.20
N ILE A 600 50.03 39.72 1.98
CA ILE A 600 49.60 40.63 0.90
C ILE A 600 50.27 42.02 1.03
N GLU A 601 50.69 42.41 2.23
CA GLU A 601 51.45 43.65 2.45
C GLU A 601 52.88 43.63 1.89
N ARG A 602 53.53 42.46 1.78
CA ARG A 602 54.96 42.40 1.44
C ARG A 602 55.23 42.43 -0.07
N LYS A 603 54.26 42.13 -0.94
CA LYS A 603 54.50 41.95 -2.40
C LYS A 603 54.13 43.12 -3.33
N LYS A 604 53.53 44.23 -2.86
CA LYS A 604 53.17 45.35 -3.76
C LYS A 604 53.56 46.72 -3.21
N LYS A 605 54.87 46.96 -3.09
CA LYS A 605 55.43 48.26 -2.69
C LYS A 605 55.57 49.30 -3.82
N ARG A 606 54.93 49.14 -5.00
CA ARG A 606 55.13 50.04 -6.15
C ARG A 606 53.91 50.65 -6.84
N GLU A 607 52.69 50.44 -6.35
CA GLU A 607 51.53 51.23 -6.80
C GLU A 607 51.05 52.10 -5.64
N ARG A 608 50.82 53.40 -5.88
CA ARG A 608 50.20 54.32 -4.93
C ARG A 608 48.76 53.87 -4.68
N LEU A 609 48.59 52.88 -3.81
CA LEU A 609 47.30 52.39 -3.38
C LEU A 609 46.59 53.51 -2.61
N LYS A 610 45.41 53.93 -3.07
CA LYS A 610 44.57 54.82 -2.28
C LYS A 610 43.91 53.98 -1.18
N CYS A 611 44.28 54.26 0.06
CA CYS A 611 43.65 53.66 1.24
C CYS A 611 42.28 54.31 1.47
N LEU A 612 41.25 53.49 1.64
CA LEU A 612 39.89 53.94 1.87
C LEU A 612 39.45 53.46 3.26
N GLU A 613 39.43 54.37 4.22
CA GLU A 613 39.06 54.11 5.61
C GLU A 613 37.53 54.13 5.75
N LEU A 614 36.94 53.00 6.16
CA LEU A 614 35.51 52.90 6.45
C LEU A 614 35.25 52.75 7.94
N PRO A 615 34.37 53.59 8.53
CA PRO A 615 33.93 53.39 9.90
C PRO A 615 32.98 52.18 9.98
N PRO A 616 33.00 51.39 11.08
CA PRO A 616 32.10 50.24 11.28
C PRO A 616 30.61 50.58 11.10
N GLU A 617 30.22 51.81 11.41
CA GLU A 617 28.88 52.36 11.21
C GLU A 617 28.45 52.32 9.74
N ALA A 618 29.36 52.46 8.78
CA ALA A 618 29.05 52.41 7.35
C ALA A 618 28.58 51.02 6.91
N PHE A 619 29.25 49.98 7.40
CA PHE A 619 28.84 48.58 7.22
C PHE A 619 27.46 48.35 7.88
N TYR A 620 27.30 48.76 9.14
CA TYR A 620 26.04 48.61 9.87
C TYR A 620 24.86 49.28 9.16
N GLN A 621 25.02 50.52 8.69
CA GLN A 621 23.95 51.26 7.99
C GLN A 621 23.61 50.65 6.63
N TYR A 622 24.60 50.14 5.90
CA TYR A 622 24.37 49.40 4.66
C TYR A 622 23.49 48.16 4.91
N TRP A 623 23.86 47.34 5.90
CA TRP A 623 23.11 46.14 6.26
C TRP A 623 21.73 46.48 6.81
N LYS A 624 21.61 47.45 7.73
CA LYS A 624 20.32 47.92 8.26
C LYS A 624 19.36 48.37 7.14
N LYS A 625 19.85 49.08 6.12
CA LYS A 625 19.04 49.52 4.99
C LYS A 625 18.54 48.37 4.11
N LYS A 626 19.37 47.34 3.89
CA LYS A 626 19.01 46.17 3.07
C LYS A 626 18.00 45.26 3.79
N PHE A 627 18.08 45.12 5.13
CA PHE A 627 17.31 44.14 5.91
C PHE A 627 16.14 44.72 6.72
N CYS A 628 16.18 46.00 7.07
CA CYS A 628 15.11 46.71 7.78
C CYS A 628 14.69 47.94 6.95
N PRO A 629 13.85 47.79 5.90
CA PRO A 629 13.37 48.94 5.16
C PRO A 629 12.63 49.88 6.13
N PRO A 630 13.00 51.17 6.21
CA PRO A 630 12.39 52.07 7.18
C PRO A 630 10.92 52.29 6.82
N LEU A 631 10.03 51.94 7.76
CA LEU A 631 8.70 52.54 7.84
C LEU A 631 8.88 54.04 8.12
N GLY A 632 8.92 54.84 7.05
CA GLY A 632 8.58 56.26 7.10
C GLY A 632 9.62 57.27 7.59
N LYS A 633 10.87 56.92 7.91
CA LYS A 633 11.90 57.94 8.23
C LYS A 633 13.22 57.74 7.47
N SER A 634 13.67 58.81 6.80
CA SER A 634 14.89 58.84 6.01
C SER A 634 16.13 58.67 6.90
N VAL A 635 16.71 57.47 6.90
CA VAL A 635 18.07 57.25 7.38
C VAL A 635 19.02 58.05 6.48
N ASN A 636 19.89 58.87 7.07
CA ASN A 636 20.78 59.78 6.35
C ASN A 636 21.54 59.07 5.21
N LYS A 637 21.44 59.65 4.01
CA LYS A 637 21.95 59.08 2.76
C LYS A 637 23.47 59.29 2.66
N GLY A 638 24.25 58.28 3.02
CA GLY A 638 25.65 58.15 2.62
C GLY A 638 26.68 58.51 3.69
N PHE A 639 27.88 57.99 3.47
CA PHE A 639 29.07 58.22 4.29
C PHE A 639 30.13 58.97 3.47
N VAL A 640 30.98 59.71 4.17
CA VAL A 640 32.06 60.50 3.56
C VAL A 640 33.28 59.61 3.46
N VAL A 641 33.83 59.51 2.26
CA VAL A 641 35.14 58.93 2.03
C VAL A 641 36.10 60.06 1.69
N ASN A 642 37.18 60.13 2.46
CA ASN A 642 38.34 61.00 2.24
C ASN A 642 37.95 62.47 1.97
N CYS A 643 37.52 63.18 3.02
CA CYS A 643 37.23 64.63 3.13
C CYS A 643 36.39 65.33 2.03
N LYS A 644 36.01 64.68 0.91
CA LYS A 644 35.37 65.35 -0.24
C LYS A 644 34.38 64.48 -1.04
N GLN A 645 34.26 63.17 -0.82
CA GLN A 645 33.35 62.32 -1.62
C GLN A 645 32.25 61.65 -0.78
N ARG A 646 30.98 61.87 -1.17
CA ARG A 646 29.81 61.23 -0.55
C ARG A 646 29.45 59.96 -1.32
N ILE A 647 29.54 58.80 -0.66
CA ILE A 647 29.13 57.52 -1.24
C ILE A 647 27.71 57.19 -0.75
N SER A 648 26.76 57.19 -1.68
CA SER A 648 25.39 56.77 -1.47
C SER A 648 25.15 55.40 -2.12
N PHE A 649 24.73 54.41 -1.34
CA PHE A 649 24.19 53.14 -1.86
C PHE A 649 22.74 53.29 -2.36
N GLY A 650 22.39 54.44 -2.92
CA GLY A 650 21.12 54.65 -3.60
C GLY A 650 21.32 54.43 -5.09
N ILE A 651 20.25 54.00 -5.77
CA ILE A 651 20.17 54.00 -7.24
C ILE A 651 20.70 55.36 -7.72
N THR A 652 21.72 55.35 -8.58
CA THR A 652 22.33 56.59 -9.07
C THR A 652 21.27 57.42 -9.82
N GLU A 653 21.35 58.76 -9.84
CA GLU A 653 20.39 59.60 -10.59
C GLU A 653 20.17 59.14 -12.05
N PRO A 654 21.20 58.66 -12.78
CA PRO A 654 21.03 58.07 -14.10
C PRO A 654 20.22 56.76 -14.08
N GLU A 655 20.52 55.84 -13.16
CA GLU A 655 19.79 54.56 -13.03
C GLU A 655 18.35 54.77 -12.55
N LYS A 656 18.11 55.79 -11.72
CA LYS A 656 16.77 56.12 -11.23
C LYS A 656 15.93 56.73 -12.35
N ARG A 657 16.53 57.57 -13.20
CA ARG A 657 15.91 58.08 -14.44
C ARG A 657 15.63 56.94 -15.42
N ALA A 658 16.53 55.97 -15.56
CA ALA A 658 16.30 54.78 -16.37
C ALA A 658 15.15 53.91 -15.83
N GLN A 659 15.10 53.65 -14.51
CA GLN A 659 14.02 52.90 -13.87
C GLN A 659 12.67 53.63 -13.91
N ASP A 660 12.65 54.94 -13.71
CA ASP A 660 11.42 55.74 -13.80
C ASP A 660 10.94 55.80 -15.27
N PHE A 661 11.85 55.90 -16.24
CA PHE A 661 11.54 55.79 -17.67
C PHE A 661 10.98 54.41 -18.04
N GLU A 662 11.59 53.34 -17.52
CA GLU A 662 11.15 51.96 -17.73
C GLU A 662 9.77 51.73 -17.11
N ARG A 663 9.49 52.29 -15.93
CA ARG A 663 8.16 52.22 -15.29
C ARG A 663 7.08 52.98 -16.07
N ILE A 664 7.39 54.18 -16.58
CA ILE A 664 6.48 54.92 -17.47
C ILE A 664 6.21 54.11 -18.73
N THR A 665 7.26 53.54 -19.33
CA THR A 665 7.17 52.73 -20.54
C THR A 665 6.32 51.48 -20.31
N LEU A 666 6.54 50.74 -19.21
CA LEU A 666 5.75 49.56 -18.84
C LEU A 666 4.28 49.90 -18.55
N PHE A 667 4.02 51.05 -17.90
CA PHE A 667 2.65 51.52 -17.68
C PHE A 667 1.92 51.80 -19.00
N LEU A 668 2.57 52.52 -19.91
CA LEU A 668 2.02 52.82 -21.23
C LEU A 668 1.92 51.57 -22.11
N LEU A 669 2.87 50.64 -22.00
CA LEU A 669 2.87 49.37 -22.73
C LEU A 669 1.62 48.56 -22.41
N ARG A 670 1.26 48.42 -21.12
CA ARG A 670 0.03 47.71 -20.73
C ARG A 670 -1.21 48.34 -21.37
N ARG A 671 -1.24 49.66 -21.57
CA ARG A 671 -2.35 50.37 -22.22
C ARG A 671 -2.31 50.22 -23.75
N VAL A 672 -1.13 50.28 -24.36
CA VAL A 672 -0.92 50.03 -25.80
C VAL A 672 -1.33 48.60 -26.16
N GLN A 673 -0.93 47.60 -25.38
CA GLN A 673 -1.30 46.19 -25.58
C GLN A 673 -2.82 45.99 -25.54
N LEU A 674 -3.53 46.74 -24.69
CA LEU A 674 -4.98 46.66 -24.59
C LEU A 674 -5.70 47.28 -25.80
N LYS A 675 -5.18 48.40 -26.34
CA LYS A 675 -5.84 49.18 -27.41
C LYS A 675 -5.38 48.84 -28.83
N TYR A 676 -4.12 48.45 -29.01
CA TYR A 676 -3.48 48.18 -30.30
C TYR A 676 -3.04 46.72 -30.38
N ARG A 677 -4.02 45.80 -30.30
CA ARG A 677 -3.79 44.34 -30.33
C ARG A 677 -3.24 43.84 -31.67
N ASP A 678 -3.45 44.61 -32.74
CA ASP A 678 -3.05 44.25 -34.11
C ASP A 678 -1.57 44.55 -34.40
N LEU A 679 -0.86 45.22 -33.48
CA LEU A 679 0.57 45.48 -33.60
C LEU A 679 1.38 44.31 -33.04
N THR A 680 2.53 44.02 -33.65
CA THR A 680 3.49 43.04 -33.11
C THR A 680 4.04 43.51 -31.75
N PRO A 681 4.49 42.58 -30.88
CA PRO A 681 5.00 42.93 -29.55
C PRO A 681 6.12 43.98 -29.58
N ASP A 682 7.01 43.92 -30.57
CA ASP A 682 8.10 44.89 -30.75
C ASP A 682 7.55 46.27 -31.16
N ALA A 683 6.56 46.32 -32.05
CA ALA A 683 5.91 47.56 -32.46
C ALA A 683 5.08 48.18 -31.32
N GLN A 684 4.47 47.37 -30.45
CA GLN A 684 3.80 47.83 -29.24
C GLN A 684 4.79 48.42 -28.22
N HIS A 685 5.93 47.77 -28.04
CA HIS A 685 7.02 48.28 -27.20
C HIS A 685 7.58 49.60 -27.71
N GLN A 686 7.83 49.71 -29.01
CA GLN A 686 8.34 50.93 -29.63
C GLN A 686 7.34 52.08 -29.48
N LYS A 687 6.05 51.83 -29.72
CA LYS A 687 4.96 52.80 -29.51
C LYS A 687 4.88 53.26 -28.05
N ALA A 688 5.00 52.35 -27.10
CA ALA A 688 4.99 52.67 -25.67
C ALA A 688 6.20 53.54 -25.26
N SER A 689 7.39 53.24 -25.79
CA SER A 689 8.59 54.05 -25.56
C SER A 689 8.48 55.46 -26.18
N GLU A 690 7.93 55.60 -27.39
CA GLU A 690 7.70 56.90 -28.03
C GLU A 690 6.71 57.78 -27.23
N LEU A 691 5.65 57.16 -26.69
CA LEU A 691 4.69 57.82 -25.82
C LEU A 691 5.31 58.21 -24.48
N ALA A 692 6.20 57.37 -23.93
CA ALA A 692 6.94 57.69 -22.71
C ALA A 692 7.85 58.92 -22.91
N VAL A 693 8.57 58.99 -24.03
CA VAL A 693 9.39 60.16 -24.40
C VAL A 693 8.53 61.40 -24.56
N SER A 694 7.39 61.28 -25.24
CA SER A 694 6.46 62.41 -25.46
C SER A 694 5.85 62.91 -24.15
N PHE A 695 5.44 62.01 -23.26
CA PHE A 695 4.91 62.33 -21.95
C PHE A 695 5.92 63.15 -21.11
N ILE A 696 7.16 62.67 -21.06
CA ILE A 696 8.25 63.30 -20.30
C ILE A 696 8.55 64.69 -20.86
N ARG A 697 8.56 64.83 -22.20
CA ARG A 697 8.82 66.10 -22.88
C ARG A 697 7.71 67.13 -22.64
N ILE A 698 6.45 66.73 -22.75
CA ILE A 698 5.29 67.62 -22.62
C ILE A 698 5.11 68.10 -21.18
N ASN A 699 5.31 67.20 -20.21
CA ASN A 699 5.03 67.50 -18.81
C ASN A 699 6.27 67.92 -18.01
N GLN A 700 7.43 68.07 -18.68
CA GLN A 700 8.73 68.45 -18.08
C GLN A 700 9.04 67.66 -16.80
N VAL A 701 8.79 66.35 -16.81
CA VAL A 701 8.96 65.49 -15.62
C VAL A 701 10.45 65.22 -15.45
N MET A 702 11.14 66.06 -14.68
CA MET A 702 12.60 65.96 -14.55
C MET A 702 13.08 65.08 -13.38
N ASP A 703 12.36 64.98 -12.25
CA ASP A 703 13.00 64.44 -11.02
C ASP A 703 12.17 63.51 -10.10
N LYS A 704 10.90 63.17 -10.40
CA LYS A 704 10.14 62.18 -9.60
C LYS A 704 8.82 61.69 -10.22
N LEU A 705 8.59 60.37 -10.18
CA LEU A 705 7.25 59.78 -10.25
C LEU A 705 6.55 59.89 -8.89
N ASP A 706 5.89 61.02 -8.63
CA ASP A 706 5.01 61.17 -7.47
C ASP A 706 3.53 60.98 -7.86
N ARG A 707 2.62 61.11 -6.89
CA ARG A 707 1.17 60.97 -7.12
C ARG A 707 0.63 61.95 -8.16
N ARG A 708 1.22 63.14 -8.28
CA ARG A 708 0.80 64.17 -9.24
C ARG A 708 1.26 63.77 -10.65
N THR A 709 2.50 63.31 -10.78
CA THR A 709 3.05 62.80 -12.05
C THR A 709 2.30 61.56 -12.54
N MET A 710 1.93 60.64 -11.63
CA MET A 710 1.13 59.46 -11.99
C MET A 710 -0.27 59.80 -12.49
N LYS A 711 -0.90 60.84 -11.91
CA LYS A 711 -2.19 61.34 -12.40
C LYS A 711 -2.05 61.94 -13.80
N LEU A 712 -1.02 62.76 -14.03
CA LEU A 712 -0.72 63.30 -15.37
C LEU A 712 -0.43 62.20 -16.39
N LEU A 713 0.25 61.12 -15.99
CA LEU A 713 0.52 59.97 -16.86
C LEU A 713 -0.75 59.23 -17.23
N HIS A 714 -1.68 59.09 -16.29
CA HIS A 714 -2.99 58.49 -16.55
C HIS A 714 -3.81 59.34 -17.51
N ASP A 715 -3.92 60.65 -17.26
CA ASP A 715 -4.67 61.59 -18.09
C ASP A 715 -4.05 61.71 -19.50
N PHE A 716 -2.72 61.62 -19.61
CA PHE A 716 -2.00 61.58 -20.89
C PHE A 716 -2.28 60.30 -21.66
N ALA A 717 -2.23 59.15 -20.99
CA ALA A 717 -2.53 57.87 -21.60
C ALA A 717 -3.97 57.82 -22.15
N GLU A 718 -4.97 58.35 -21.43
CA GLU A 718 -6.36 58.40 -21.92
C GLU A 718 -6.56 59.32 -23.13
N LYS A 719 -5.74 60.37 -23.28
CA LYS A 719 -5.85 61.30 -24.42
C LYS A 719 -5.07 60.85 -25.66
N CYS A 720 -3.95 60.17 -25.47
CA CYS A 720 -3.03 59.80 -26.56
C CYS A 720 -3.15 58.33 -26.99
N LEU A 721 -3.68 57.48 -26.10
CA LEU A 721 -4.18 56.15 -26.40
C LEU A 721 -5.69 56.19 -26.30
#